data_AF-A0A9P6WZ53-F1
#
_entry.id   AF-A0A9P6WZ53-F1
#
_cell.length_a   1.000
_cell.length_b   1.000
_cell.length_c   1.000
_cell.angle_alpha   90.00
_cell.angle_beta   90.00
_cell.angle_gamma   90.00
#
_symmetry.space_group_name_H-M   'P 1'
#
loop_
_entity.id
_entity.type
_entity.pdbx_description
1 polymer ?
#
loop_
_entity_poly.entity_id
_entity_poly.type
_entity_poly.pdbx_seq_one_letter_code
_entity_poly.pdbx_strand_id
1 'polypeptide(L)'
;MKRSFVEDNNNHNQSNTKKLRDETKEEMNVLSYVYGLVQNIEQGNIDHCLSNSIESNPLLSQLNEQDAELLKQLDLNLRKIAQRQLQLETENLRCRIMIQQQHQLFTSHDHEDSKSTIASQEHQGTPEDELTSVHDSSLLEKLESTYRETIHEGYFASTSKNTNNNTNNFIDSAGLVTSQSTSSVPAPPFNISSTANVYPVYFGSTLSPPILNFPAATVETSSDNIVCPDCVIQAVKVASCVFNGDLSCRITCRHQRCTSLDFESHAPINTLKNAVNAMLDRLQIIADEVNYVAHETAVKGKLGVQARCGKEMKGLWLDFVVNLNKMTRNHLEQVRDIADVSTAIAKGDLSKAMTVPVKGETLLLKNTFNTMVNQLNIFASEVSRVAHEVGTEGKLGAQAKVQGADGIWKELTDNVNTMAANLTNQVRDIAQVSKSVARGDLTKKVTVEVRGEMLDLKNTINTMVDQLSIFATEVTRVSLEVGTEGILGGQAIVKDVGGTWKDLTDNVNMMASKITNQVRDIAVVAKAVAQGDLSKKVKANAQGEVLELKNTMNKMVDQLILFSAEVRRVSLEVGVEGKLGGQAVVKDVGGTWKDLTDNVNTMAANLTTQVRSIAEVTKAVAMGDLSKKIEVETRGEILDLKNTVNMMVDQLRVFASEVTRVAREVGTEGKLGGQARVPNVDGTWKDLTDNVNTMATNLTTQVRSIAVVTKAVANGDLSKKIQVTVSGEISDLKDTVNNMVDQLRVFASEVTRVAREVGTEGKLGGEAIVPTVSGTWKDLTDNVNTMAANLTTQVRSIAEVTKAVARGDLSKKIYVETQGEILDLKNTVNNMVDQLNVFAAEVTRVAKEVGTDGKLGGQALVPNVDGTWMDLTDNVNHMATNLTNQVRSIAEVTKAVALGDLSKKIEVESGGEILDLKNILHVWLVK
;
A
#
# COMPACT_ATOMS: atom_id res chain seq x y z
N MET A 1 34.52 -2.98 -7.00
CA MET A 1 35.18 -2.08 -7.99
C MET A 1 36.12 -2.90 -8.87
N LYS A 2 36.22 -2.60 -10.17
CA LYS A 2 37.19 -3.20 -11.11
C LYS A 2 37.85 -2.07 -11.91
N ARG A 3 39.14 -2.24 -12.26
CA ARG A 3 40.14 -1.22 -12.71
C ARG A 3 40.87 -0.55 -11.53
N SER A 4 42.17 -0.31 -11.59
CA SER A 4 43.22 -0.72 -12.56
C SER A 4 44.58 -0.30 -12.03
N PHE A 5 45.64 -1.12 -12.14
CA PHE A 5 47.02 -0.68 -12.41
C PHE A 5 47.85 -1.89 -12.89
N VAL A 6 48.87 -1.62 -13.69
CA VAL A 6 49.74 -2.56 -14.42
C VAL A 6 51.19 -2.12 -14.20
N GLU A 7 52.14 -3.03 -14.44
CA GLU A 7 53.61 -2.88 -14.29
C GLU A 7 54.10 -2.84 -12.81
N ASP A 8 55.23 -3.47 -12.42
CA ASP A 8 56.33 -3.98 -13.24
C ASP A 8 57.20 -5.11 -12.60
N ASN A 9 58.01 -5.78 -13.43
CA ASN A 9 59.26 -6.54 -13.14
C ASN A 9 59.29 -7.93 -12.43
N ASN A 10 59.36 -8.99 -13.26
CA ASN A 10 60.45 -9.99 -13.39
C ASN A 10 61.35 -10.37 -12.18
N ASN A 11 61.42 -11.67 -11.80
CA ASN A 11 62.47 -12.60 -12.34
C ASN A 11 62.41 -14.10 -11.90
N HIS A 12 62.55 -14.99 -12.90
CA HIS A 12 63.33 -16.25 -12.94
C HIS A 12 63.15 -17.46 -11.97
N ASN A 13 62.65 -18.56 -12.58
CA ASN A 13 63.21 -19.93 -12.66
C ASN A 13 63.06 -21.04 -11.57
N GLN A 14 62.35 -22.10 -12.02
CA GLN A 14 62.73 -23.52 -12.06
C GLN A 14 62.80 -24.43 -10.79
N SER A 15 61.75 -25.25 -10.66
CA SER A 15 61.76 -26.73 -10.79
C SER A 15 62.34 -27.67 -9.68
N ASN A 16 61.44 -28.53 -9.17
CA ASN A 16 61.63 -29.95 -8.78
C ASN A 16 62.66 -30.36 -7.68
N THR A 17 62.20 -30.82 -6.51
CA THR A 17 61.95 -32.27 -6.23
C THR A 17 61.59 -32.62 -4.76
N LYS A 18 60.40 -33.19 -4.59
CA LYS A 18 60.02 -34.36 -3.74
C LYS A 18 60.92 -34.82 -2.56
N LYS A 19 60.58 -34.41 -1.32
CA LYS A 19 60.40 -35.23 -0.08
C LYS A 19 60.67 -34.40 1.19
N LEU A 20 59.61 -34.15 1.96
CA LEU A 20 59.52 -34.49 3.38
C LEU A 20 58.04 -34.56 3.76
N ARG A 21 57.70 -35.40 4.72
CA ARG A 21 56.37 -35.43 5.35
C ARG A 21 56.38 -34.40 6.48
N ASP A 22 55.19 -33.87 6.75
CA ASP A 22 54.80 -32.89 7.77
C ASP A 22 54.68 -31.45 7.23
N GLU A 23 53.77 -30.72 7.87
CA GLU A 23 53.41 -29.31 7.59
C GLU A 23 52.63 -29.01 6.29
N THR A 24 51.51 -29.72 6.06
CA THR A 24 50.34 -29.07 5.44
C THR A 24 49.48 -28.42 6.53
N LYS A 25 50.01 -27.38 7.17
CA LYS A 25 49.14 -26.33 7.73
C LYS A 25 48.66 -25.51 6.54
N GLU A 26 47.38 -25.57 6.24
CA GLU A 26 46.78 -24.58 5.33
C GLU A 26 47.04 -23.19 5.91
N GLU A 27 47.70 -22.33 5.14
CA GLU A 27 47.80 -20.91 5.46
C GLU A 27 46.39 -20.33 5.36
N MET A 28 45.70 -20.29 6.51
CA MET A 28 44.34 -19.80 6.64
C MET A 28 44.34 -18.28 6.43
N ASN A 29 44.41 -17.84 5.18
CA ASN A 29 44.56 -16.44 4.82
C ASN A 29 43.34 -15.63 5.31
N VAL A 30 43.51 -14.35 5.62
CA VAL A 30 42.43 -13.43 6.01
C VAL A 30 41.24 -13.49 5.03
N LEU A 31 41.55 -13.67 3.74
CA LEU A 31 40.58 -13.88 2.68
C LEU A 31 39.70 -15.13 2.87
N SER A 32 40.19 -16.24 3.42
CA SER A 32 39.37 -17.46 3.62
C SER A 32 38.37 -17.30 4.77
N TYR A 33 38.72 -16.56 5.83
CA TYR A 33 37.80 -16.23 6.91
C TYR A 33 36.66 -15.31 6.41
N VAL A 34 37.01 -14.24 5.69
CA VAL A 34 36.02 -13.32 5.10
C VAL A 34 35.15 -14.03 4.06
N TYR A 35 35.75 -14.86 3.20
CA TYR A 35 35.02 -15.65 2.21
C TYR A 35 34.07 -16.66 2.87
N GLY A 36 34.51 -17.33 3.93
CA GLY A 36 33.66 -18.24 4.72
C GLY A 36 32.49 -17.53 5.40
N LEU A 37 32.68 -16.32 5.94
CA LEU A 37 31.58 -15.51 6.47
C LEU A 37 30.58 -15.09 5.39
N VAL A 38 31.06 -14.58 4.25
CA VAL A 38 30.19 -14.20 3.13
C VAL A 38 29.42 -15.40 2.57
N GLN A 39 30.09 -16.55 2.40
CA GLN A 39 29.46 -17.77 1.92
C GLN A 39 28.40 -18.31 2.91
N ASN A 40 28.61 -18.21 4.22
CA ASN A 40 27.59 -18.57 5.21
C ASN A 40 26.41 -17.59 5.22
N ILE A 41 26.63 -16.30 4.95
CA ILE A 41 25.54 -15.30 4.77
C ILE A 41 24.74 -15.63 3.49
N GLU A 42 25.40 -15.93 2.37
CA GLU A 42 24.72 -16.31 1.11
C GLU A 42 23.94 -17.64 1.21
N GLN A 43 24.39 -18.56 2.06
CA GLN A 43 23.72 -19.86 2.31
C GLN A 43 22.67 -19.81 3.43
N GLY A 44 22.45 -18.65 4.08
CA GLY A 44 21.46 -18.50 5.17
C GLY A 44 21.90 -19.08 6.52
N ASN A 45 23.15 -19.51 6.68
CA ASN A 45 23.69 -20.10 7.91
C ASN A 45 24.09 -19.01 8.94
N ILE A 46 23.15 -18.15 9.30
CA ILE A 46 23.45 -16.89 10.02
C ILE A 46 23.95 -17.12 11.46
N ASP A 47 23.46 -18.16 12.16
CA ASP A 47 23.95 -18.51 13.50
C ASP A 47 25.46 -18.82 13.51
N HIS A 48 25.98 -19.37 12.42
CA HIS A 48 27.41 -19.69 12.25
C HIS A 48 28.27 -18.43 12.01
N CYS A 49 27.67 -17.35 11.49
CA CYS A 49 28.31 -16.05 11.33
C CYS A 49 28.37 -15.26 12.64
N LEU A 50 27.32 -15.34 13.46
CA LEU A 50 27.24 -14.59 14.71
C LEU A 50 28.10 -15.20 15.82
N SER A 51 28.23 -16.53 15.86
CA SER A 51 28.98 -17.27 16.88
C SER A 51 30.52 -17.19 16.75
N ASN A 52 31.07 -17.15 15.54
CA ASN A 52 32.53 -17.23 15.32
C ASN A 52 33.27 -15.89 15.42
N SER A 53 33.58 -15.42 16.64
CA SER A 53 34.34 -14.16 16.83
C SER A 53 35.73 -14.21 16.22
N ILE A 54 36.12 -13.15 15.50
CA ILE A 54 37.47 -13.04 14.93
C ILE A 54 38.55 -12.84 16.01
N GLU A 55 38.18 -12.40 17.22
CA GLU A 55 39.10 -12.23 18.36
C GLU A 55 39.77 -13.55 18.79
N SER A 56 39.13 -14.69 18.49
CA SER A 56 39.66 -16.03 18.73
C SER A 56 40.71 -16.49 17.71
N ASN A 57 40.94 -15.72 16.65
CA ASN A 57 41.75 -16.15 15.51
C ASN A 57 43.24 -15.77 15.69
N PRO A 58 44.17 -16.73 15.78
CA PRO A 58 45.58 -16.47 16.08
C PRO A 58 46.30 -15.54 15.06
N LEU A 59 45.74 -15.37 13.87
CA LEU A 59 46.28 -14.53 12.79
C LEU A 59 46.22 -13.02 13.07
N LEU A 60 45.36 -12.57 14.00
CA LEU A 60 45.34 -11.16 14.42
C LEU A 60 46.68 -10.67 14.99
N SER A 61 47.52 -11.60 15.49
CA SER A 61 48.86 -11.30 16.02
C SER A 61 49.95 -11.15 14.95
N GLN A 62 49.66 -11.47 13.68
CA GLN A 62 50.64 -11.48 12.58
C GLN A 62 50.42 -10.36 11.55
N LEU A 63 49.31 -9.62 11.68
CA LEU A 63 48.98 -8.48 10.83
C LEU A 63 49.58 -7.19 11.41
N ASN A 64 49.85 -6.21 10.55
CA ASN A 64 50.14 -4.85 11.02
C ASN A 64 48.87 -4.21 11.62
N GLU A 65 49.06 -3.16 12.44
CA GLU A 65 47.98 -2.56 13.23
C GLU A 65 46.83 -1.98 12.37
N GLN A 66 47.14 -1.49 11.16
CA GLN A 66 46.13 -0.98 10.21
C GLN A 66 45.29 -2.10 9.59
N ASP A 67 45.94 -3.18 9.11
CA ASP A 67 45.23 -4.30 8.48
C ASP A 67 44.43 -5.12 9.51
N ALA A 68 44.95 -5.24 10.74
CA ALA A 68 44.23 -5.87 11.86
C ALA A 68 42.96 -5.10 12.22
N GLU A 69 43.00 -3.76 12.29
CA GLU A 69 41.82 -2.94 12.57
C GLU A 69 40.84 -2.94 11.41
N LEU A 70 41.31 -2.85 10.16
CA LEU A 70 40.45 -2.91 8.97
C LEU A 70 39.71 -4.25 8.87
N LEU A 71 40.36 -5.35 9.27
CA LEU A 71 39.74 -6.67 9.34
C LEU A 71 38.71 -6.80 10.47
N LYS A 72 38.96 -6.22 11.66
CA LYS A 72 37.96 -6.14 12.75
C LYS A 72 36.73 -5.33 12.32
N GLN A 73 36.94 -4.20 11.64
CA GLN A 73 35.85 -3.39 11.08
C GLN A 73 35.05 -4.19 10.03
N LEU A 74 35.72 -5.01 9.22
CA LEU A 74 35.05 -5.85 8.22
C LEU A 74 34.22 -6.98 8.86
N ASP A 75 34.75 -7.71 9.83
CA ASP A 75 34.00 -8.71 10.61
C ASP A 75 32.79 -8.07 11.32
N LEU A 76 32.99 -6.94 12.01
CA LEU A 76 31.92 -6.21 12.67
C LEU A 76 30.80 -5.78 11.70
N ASN A 77 31.14 -5.36 10.49
CA ASN A 77 30.16 -4.99 9.47
C ASN A 77 29.45 -6.20 8.87
N LEU A 78 30.14 -7.32 8.61
CA LEU A 78 29.54 -8.57 8.16
C LEU A 78 28.59 -9.16 9.22
N ARG A 79 28.96 -9.10 10.51
CA ARG A 79 28.11 -9.47 11.65
C ARG A 79 26.84 -8.62 11.73
N LYS A 80 26.94 -7.30 11.52
CA LYS A 80 25.77 -6.40 11.45
C LYS A 80 24.85 -6.73 10.28
N ILE A 81 25.42 -7.07 9.11
CA ILE A 81 24.65 -7.52 7.94
C ILE A 81 23.92 -8.84 8.26
N ALA A 82 24.62 -9.81 8.87
CA ALA A 82 24.04 -11.09 9.28
C ALA A 82 22.90 -10.90 10.31
N GLN A 83 23.10 -10.07 11.34
CA GLN A 83 22.04 -9.67 12.29
C GLN A 83 20.83 -9.03 11.60
N ARG A 84 21.07 -8.14 10.63
CA ARG A 84 19.99 -7.47 9.89
C ARG A 84 19.22 -8.45 9.01
N GLN A 85 19.90 -9.42 8.40
CA GLN A 85 19.27 -10.46 7.59
C GLN A 85 18.42 -11.40 8.46
N LEU A 86 18.92 -11.85 9.61
CA LEU A 86 18.12 -12.64 10.57
C LEU A 86 16.87 -11.89 11.05
N GLN A 87 17.00 -10.58 11.29
CA GLN A 87 15.88 -9.73 11.68
C GLN A 87 14.83 -9.64 10.56
N LEU A 88 15.26 -9.48 9.30
CA LEU A 88 14.38 -9.46 8.13
C LEU A 88 13.71 -10.83 7.88
N GLU A 89 14.42 -11.94 8.09
CA GLU A 89 13.85 -13.29 7.97
C GLU A 89 12.83 -13.58 9.07
N THR A 90 13.12 -13.16 10.32
CA THR A 90 12.17 -13.23 11.44
C THR A 90 10.91 -12.42 11.14
N GLU A 91 11.06 -11.21 10.59
CA GLU A 91 9.96 -10.31 10.23
C GLU A 91 9.16 -10.85 9.03
N ASN A 92 9.82 -11.46 8.04
CA ASN A 92 9.18 -12.14 6.90
C ASN A 92 8.40 -13.38 7.36
N LEU A 93 8.97 -14.20 8.26
CA LEU A 93 8.30 -15.34 8.86
C LEU A 93 7.07 -14.90 9.66
N ARG A 94 7.17 -13.80 10.42
CA ARG A 94 6.04 -13.21 11.15
C ARG A 94 4.94 -12.72 10.20
N CYS A 95 5.29 -12.13 9.07
CA CYS A 95 4.34 -11.78 8.01
C CYS A 95 3.70 -13.02 7.38
N ARG A 96 4.46 -14.09 7.10
CA ARG A 96 3.91 -15.37 6.59
C ARG A 96 2.93 -16.02 7.58
N ILE A 97 3.27 -16.02 8.87
CA ILE A 97 2.38 -16.53 9.93
C ILE A 97 1.11 -15.69 10.02
N MET A 98 1.20 -14.36 9.97
CA MET A 98 -0.01 -13.51 9.92
C MET A 98 -0.86 -13.80 8.68
N ILE A 99 -0.25 -13.94 7.50
CA ILE A 99 -0.98 -14.27 6.26
C ILE A 99 -1.64 -15.65 6.37
N GLN A 100 -0.98 -16.66 6.94
CA GLN A 100 -1.57 -17.98 7.18
C GLN A 100 -2.73 -17.93 8.19
N GLN A 101 -2.57 -17.21 9.31
CA GLN A 101 -3.66 -17.03 10.29
C GLN A 101 -4.84 -16.28 9.68
N GLN A 102 -4.59 -15.23 8.88
CA GLN A 102 -5.64 -14.50 8.18
C GLN A 102 -6.33 -15.38 7.14
N HIS A 103 -5.58 -16.23 6.42
CA HIS A 103 -6.15 -17.18 5.47
C HIS A 103 -6.97 -18.28 6.17
N GLN A 104 -6.53 -18.80 7.32
CA GLN A 104 -7.30 -19.73 8.15
C GLN A 104 -8.60 -19.11 8.70
N LEU A 105 -8.56 -17.84 9.09
CA LEU A 105 -9.77 -17.11 9.52
C LEU A 105 -10.76 -16.96 8.35
N PHE A 106 -10.28 -16.64 7.14
CA PHE A 106 -11.14 -16.60 5.95
C PHE A 106 -11.72 -17.97 5.60
N THR A 107 -10.91 -19.04 5.55
CA THR A 107 -11.42 -20.38 5.23
C THR A 107 -12.31 -20.99 6.33
N SER A 108 -12.22 -20.52 7.57
CA SER A 108 -13.20 -20.88 8.62
C SER A 108 -14.57 -20.22 8.43
N HIS A 109 -14.63 -19.00 7.87
CA HIS A 109 -15.90 -18.30 7.64
C HIS A 109 -16.72 -18.91 6.49
N ASP A 110 -16.06 -19.42 5.44
CA ASP A 110 -16.73 -20.09 4.31
C ASP A 110 -17.32 -21.48 4.64
N HIS A 111 -17.24 -21.94 5.89
CA HIS A 111 -17.74 -23.24 6.33
C HIS A 111 -18.82 -23.23 7.43
N GLU A 112 -19.18 -22.08 8.01
CA GLU A 112 -20.27 -22.03 9.02
C GLU A 112 -21.67 -21.81 8.43
N ASP A 113 -21.80 -21.18 7.26
CA ASP A 113 -23.10 -20.86 6.62
C ASP A 113 -23.79 -22.06 5.93
N SER A 114 -23.38 -23.30 6.21
CA SER A 114 -23.95 -24.51 5.58
C SER A 114 -23.94 -25.76 6.45
N LYS A 115 -24.38 -25.67 7.71
CA LYS A 115 -24.74 -26.86 8.52
C LYS A 115 -25.73 -26.62 9.67
N SER A 116 -26.95 -26.18 9.35
CA SER A 116 -28.09 -26.33 10.27
C SER A 116 -28.65 -27.77 10.25
N THR A 117 -28.89 -28.34 11.43
CA THR A 117 -29.61 -29.62 11.70
C THR A 117 -28.78 -30.91 11.64
N ILE A 118 -28.37 -31.43 12.80
CA ILE A 118 -28.80 -32.70 13.42
C ILE A 118 -28.14 -32.80 14.81
N ALA A 119 -28.82 -33.42 15.78
CA ALA A 119 -28.44 -33.37 17.19
C ALA A 119 -27.72 -34.63 17.71
N SER A 120 -26.96 -34.43 18.80
CA SER A 120 -26.64 -35.40 19.86
C SER A 120 -25.85 -36.68 19.52
N GLN A 121 -24.60 -36.77 20.01
CA GLN A 121 -24.20 -37.80 20.99
C GLN A 121 -22.82 -37.54 21.62
N GLU A 122 -22.64 -38.04 22.84
CA GLU A 122 -21.41 -37.96 23.64
C GLU A 122 -20.35 -38.95 23.15
N HIS A 123 -19.05 -38.62 23.24
CA HIS A 123 -18.04 -39.55 23.78
C HIS A 123 -16.72 -38.86 24.18
N GLN A 124 -15.99 -39.50 25.09
CA GLN A 124 -14.69 -39.06 25.62
C GLN A 124 -13.54 -39.40 24.67
N GLY A 125 -12.48 -38.59 24.67
CA GLY A 125 -11.21 -38.90 24.00
C GLY A 125 -10.15 -37.83 24.24
N THR A 126 -8.99 -38.22 24.79
CA THR A 126 -7.83 -37.34 25.01
C THR A 126 -6.99 -37.20 23.72
N PRO A 127 -6.26 -36.08 23.53
CA PRO A 127 -5.50 -35.83 22.32
C PRO A 127 -4.06 -36.37 22.41
N GLU A 128 -3.72 -37.37 21.61
CA GLU A 128 -2.33 -37.75 21.29
C GLU A 128 -2.30 -38.46 19.92
N ASP A 129 -1.22 -38.22 19.16
CA ASP A 129 -0.86 -38.85 17.88
C ASP A 129 -1.88 -38.87 16.72
N GLU A 130 -1.90 -37.79 15.93
CA GLU A 130 -2.10 -37.89 14.47
C GLU A 130 -1.29 -36.82 13.71
N LEU A 131 0.04 -36.94 13.76
CA LEU A 131 1.00 -36.04 13.10
C LEU A 131 1.78 -36.75 11.98
N THR A 132 1.07 -37.43 11.08
CA THR A 132 1.63 -37.96 9.82
C THR A 132 0.66 -37.77 8.66
N SER A 133 1.20 -37.60 7.44
CA SER A 133 0.45 -37.42 6.19
C SER A 133 -0.40 -36.13 6.09
N VAL A 134 0.22 -35.05 5.62
CA VAL A 134 -0.01 -34.60 4.22
C VAL A 134 1.31 -34.07 3.66
N HIS A 135 1.88 -34.80 2.69
CA HIS A 135 3.03 -34.33 1.92
C HIS A 135 2.52 -33.90 0.54
N ASP A 136 2.02 -32.66 0.43
CA ASP A 136 1.45 -32.15 -0.82
C ASP A 136 2.36 -31.11 -1.47
N SER A 137 3.45 -31.60 -2.06
CA SER A 137 4.37 -30.81 -2.89
C SER A 137 3.76 -30.42 -4.26
N SER A 138 2.44 -30.60 -4.47
CA SER A 138 1.77 -30.41 -5.78
C SER A 138 1.27 -28.99 -6.07
N LEU A 139 1.29 -28.09 -5.08
CA LEU A 139 0.72 -26.73 -5.23
C LEU A 139 1.76 -25.62 -5.50
N LEU A 140 3.04 -25.83 -5.19
CA LEU A 140 4.10 -24.88 -5.55
C LEU A 140 4.57 -25.04 -7.01
N GLU A 141 4.53 -26.26 -7.55
CA GLU A 141 4.91 -26.54 -8.95
C GLU A 141 3.83 -26.14 -9.99
N LYS A 142 2.63 -25.74 -9.51
CA LYS A 142 1.51 -25.26 -10.35
C LYS A 142 1.33 -23.74 -10.36
N LEU A 143 2.20 -22.99 -9.69
CA LEU A 143 2.18 -21.51 -9.68
C LEU A 143 3.30 -20.87 -10.52
N GLU A 144 4.29 -21.64 -11.00
CA GLU A 144 5.31 -21.13 -11.94
C GLU A 144 4.92 -21.27 -13.43
N SER A 145 3.87 -22.02 -13.76
CA SER A 145 3.47 -22.29 -15.15
C SER A 145 2.51 -21.26 -15.77
N THR A 146 2.23 -20.13 -15.11
CA THR A 146 1.32 -19.09 -15.63
C THR A 146 1.95 -17.69 -15.68
N TYR A 147 3.27 -17.61 -15.98
CA TYR A 147 3.92 -16.31 -16.27
C TYR A 147 4.93 -16.34 -17.43
N ARG A 148 4.91 -17.34 -18.33
CA ARG A 148 5.83 -17.36 -19.47
C ARG A 148 5.34 -18.04 -20.75
N GLU A 149 4.18 -17.66 -21.29
CA GLU A 149 3.89 -17.91 -22.72
C GLU A 149 2.78 -17.02 -23.29
N THR A 150 3.15 -15.87 -23.89
CA THR A 150 2.41 -15.26 -25.03
C THR A 150 3.24 -14.20 -25.77
N ILE A 151 4.31 -14.62 -26.46
CA ILE A 151 4.66 -14.06 -27.77
C ILE A 151 4.99 -15.23 -28.70
N HIS A 152 4.03 -15.56 -29.55
CA HIS A 152 4.09 -16.51 -30.67
C HIS A 152 3.25 -15.87 -31.80
N GLU A 153 3.56 -15.98 -33.09
CA GLU A 153 4.71 -16.62 -33.75
C GLU A 153 4.77 -16.21 -35.24
N GLY A 154 5.95 -16.32 -35.86
CA GLY A 154 6.03 -16.73 -37.27
C GLY A 154 5.82 -15.67 -38.37
N TYR A 155 6.15 -15.98 -39.62
CA TYR A 155 6.87 -17.15 -40.15
C TYR A 155 7.34 -16.81 -41.58
N PHE A 156 8.58 -17.14 -41.96
CA PHE A 156 8.89 -18.08 -43.06
C PHE A 156 10.37 -18.08 -43.45
N ALA A 157 10.86 -19.28 -43.79
CA ALA A 157 12.25 -19.57 -44.10
C ALA A 157 12.53 -19.57 -45.62
N SER A 158 13.81 -19.49 -45.99
CA SER A 158 14.34 -20.20 -47.16
C SER A 158 15.86 -20.39 -47.06
N THR A 159 16.37 -21.44 -47.69
CA THR A 159 17.77 -21.93 -47.55
C THR A 159 18.58 -21.80 -48.85
N SER A 160 19.81 -21.28 -48.72
CA SER A 160 21.05 -21.65 -49.42
C SER A 160 21.11 -21.80 -50.97
N LYS A 161 21.91 -20.92 -51.60
CA LYS A 161 22.86 -21.13 -52.75
C LYS A 161 22.31 -21.72 -54.09
N ASN A 162 22.76 -21.36 -55.30
CA ASN A 162 24.05 -20.77 -55.70
C ASN A 162 24.02 -20.09 -57.10
N THR A 163 24.81 -19.02 -57.28
CA THR A 163 25.55 -18.58 -58.51
C THR A 163 24.87 -18.20 -59.85
N ASN A 164 25.29 -17.01 -60.33
CA ASN A 164 25.46 -16.55 -61.74
C ASN A 164 24.17 -16.28 -62.55
N ASN A 165 23.95 -15.13 -63.21
CA ASN A 165 24.70 -13.89 -63.50
C ASN A 165 23.67 -12.72 -63.73
N ASN A 166 23.98 -11.44 -63.98
CA ASN A 166 25.22 -10.77 -64.40
C ASN A 166 25.31 -9.27 -63.96
N THR A 167 26.45 -8.67 -64.29
CA THR A 167 26.81 -7.24 -64.52
C THR A 167 25.77 -6.39 -65.29
N ASN A 168 25.74 -5.04 -65.25
CA ASN A 168 26.59 -4.02 -64.60
C ASN A 168 25.84 -2.68 -64.42
N ASN A 169 26.24 -1.87 -63.43
CA ASN A 169 26.10 -0.41 -63.51
C ASN A 169 27.19 0.16 -64.43
N PHE A 170 26.90 1.21 -65.20
CA PHE A 170 27.72 2.44 -65.17
C PHE A 170 26.99 3.64 -65.79
N ILE A 171 27.15 4.79 -65.15
CA ILE A 171 26.81 6.13 -65.63
C ILE A 171 28.03 6.64 -66.43
N ASP A 172 27.87 7.20 -67.62
CA ASP A 172 27.90 8.68 -67.83
C ASP A 172 28.00 9.10 -69.32
N SER A 173 27.79 10.39 -69.55
CA SER A 173 28.29 11.23 -70.64
C SER A 173 27.67 11.14 -72.05
N ALA A 174 26.82 12.15 -72.31
CA ALA A 174 26.95 13.16 -73.37
C ALA A 174 27.38 12.75 -74.80
N GLY A 175 26.59 13.15 -75.81
CA GLY A 175 26.98 12.99 -77.22
C GLY A 175 25.97 13.48 -78.26
N LEU A 176 25.37 14.66 -78.08
CA LEU A 176 24.45 15.23 -79.06
C LEU A 176 25.22 15.89 -80.23
N VAL A 177 25.46 15.19 -81.35
CA VAL A 177 25.85 15.81 -82.63
C VAL A 177 25.17 15.12 -83.82
N THR A 178 24.21 15.84 -84.41
CA THR A 178 23.70 15.80 -85.79
C THR A 178 23.78 14.49 -86.60
N SER A 179 22.60 13.95 -86.91
CA SER A 179 22.25 13.67 -88.31
C SER A 179 20.81 14.10 -88.57
N GLN A 180 20.60 14.94 -89.59
CA GLN A 180 19.27 15.31 -90.04
C GLN A 180 18.69 14.13 -90.85
N SER A 181 17.50 13.66 -90.48
CA SER A 181 16.69 12.76 -91.30
C SER A 181 15.28 13.33 -91.42
N THR A 182 15.17 14.41 -92.20
CA THR A 182 13.91 14.79 -92.83
C THR A 182 13.45 13.65 -93.76
N SER A 183 12.37 12.97 -93.39
CA SER A 183 11.53 12.17 -94.29
C SER A 183 10.08 12.62 -94.06
N SER A 184 9.48 13.51 -94.85
CA SER A 184 9.41 13.48 -96.32
C SER A 184 9.11 12.09 -96.86
N VAL A 185 8.05 11.47 -96.33
CA VAL A 185 7.34 10.40 -97.05
C VAL A 185 6.88 11.01 -98.37
N PRO A 186 7.35 10.52 -99.53
CA PRO A 186 6.93 11.06 -100.81
C PRO A 186 5.45 10.75 -100.99
N ALA A 187 4.67 11.74 -101.44
CA ALA A 187 3.40 11.43 -102.08
C ALA A 187 3.67 10.40 -103.20
N PRO A 188 2.85 9.35 -103.36
CA PRO A 188 2.95 8.53 -104.55
C PRO A 188 2.82 9.49 -105.74
N PRO A 189 3.76 9.49 -106.70
CA PRO A 189 3.56 10.29 -107.89
C PRO A 189 2.24 9.81 -108.50
N PHE A 190 1.27 10.73 -108.58
CA PHE A 190 0.21 10.62 -109.56
C PHE A 190 0.92 10.70 -110.92
N ASN A 191 1.42 9.54 -111.35
CA ASN A 191 1.90 9.31 -112.68
C ASN A 191 0.64 9.30 -113.53
N ILE A 192 0.14 10.50 -113.82
CA ILE A 192 -0.69 10.73 -114.99
C ILE A 192 0.18 10.29 -116.13
N SER A 193 -0.01 9.03 -116.52
CA SER A 193 0.49 8.49 -117.77
C SER A 193 -0.12 9.39 -118.84
N SER A 194 0.65 10.41 -119.26
CA SER A 194 0.35 11.25 -120.40
C SER A 194 0.61 10.47 -121.69
N THR A 195 0.21 9.20 -121.71
CA THR A 195 -0.26 8.50 -122.89
C THR A 195 -1.57 9.16 -123.31
N ALA A 196 -1.46 10.39 -123.79
CA ALA A 196 -2.27 10.84 -124.89
C ALA A 196 -1.95 9.89 -126.06
N ASN A 197 -2.57 8.71 -126.02
CA ASN A 197 -2.67 7.85 -127.18
C ASN A 197 -3.46 8.66 -128.19
N VAL A 198 -2.73 9.36 -129.06
CA VAL A 198 -3.21 9.76 -130.37
C VAL A 198 -3.73 8.47 -130.98
N TYR A 199 -5.05 8.29 -130.97
CA TYR A 199 -5.67 7.17 -131.66
C TYR A 199 -5.15 7.24 -133.10
N PRO A 200 -4.41 6.22 -133.58
CA PRO A 200 -3.99 6.21 -134.96
C PRO A 200 -5.26 6.26 -135.81
N VAL A 201 -5.25 7.07 -136.87
CA VAL A 201 -6.27 6.93 -137.91
C VAL A 201 -6.00 5.59 -138.58
N TYR A 202 -6.67 4.55 -138.09
CA TYR A 202 -6.56 3.20 -138.59
C TYR A 202 -7.16 3.15 -140.00
N PHE A 203 -6.30 3.23 -141.01
CA PHE A 203 -6.63 2.75 -142.35
C PHE A 203 -6.76 1.22 -142.27
N GLY A 204 -7.99 0.74 -142.10
CA GLY A 204 -8.32 -0.68 -142.01
C GLY A 204 -7.90 -1.41 -143.28
N SER A 205 -6.88 -2.27 -143.17
CA SER A 205 -6.31 -3.02 -144.27
C SER A 205 -7.07 -4.33 -144.53
N THR A 206 -8.25 -4.25 -145.14
CA THR A 206 -8.86 -5.38 -145.86
C THR A 206 -9.57 -4.90 -147.13
N LEU A 207 -9.46 -5.70 -148.19
CA LEU A 207 -10.07 -5.51 -149.52
C LEU A 207 -9.55 -4.30 -150.32
N SER A 208 -8.59 -4.58 -151.20
CA SER A 208 -8.19 -3.69 -152.28
C SER A 208 -9.41 -3.25 -153.11
N PRO A 209 -9.63 -1.94 -153.34
CA PRO A 209 -10.40 -1.51 -154.50
C PRO A 209 -9.69 -2.01 -155.76
N PRO A 210 -10.42 -2.39 -156.83
CA PRO A 210 -9.77 -2.68 -158.10
C PRO A 210 -9.00 -1.45 -158.58
N ILE A 211 -7.80 -1.66 -159.14
CA ILE A 211 -7.00 -0.59 -159.76
C ILE A 211 -7.74 -0.14 -161.03
N LEU A 212 -8.70 0.76 -160.87
CA LEU A 212 -9.34 1.50 -161.95
C LEU A 212 -8.41 2.63 -162.39
N ASN A 213 -7.32 2.22 -163.04
CA ASN A 213 -6.56 3.10 -163.92
C ASN A 213 -7.53 3.59 -165.01
N PHE A 214 -8.03 4.81 -164.89
CA PHE A 214 -8.84 5.42 -165.95
C PHE A 214 -7.95 5.60 -167.19
N PRO A 215 -8.28 4.97 -168.34
CA PRO A 215 -7.46 5.11 -169.54
C PRO A 215 -7.45 6.56 -170.02
N ALA A 216 -6.32 7.02 -170.57
CA ALA A 216 -6.28 8.27 -171.30
C ALA A 216 -7.19 8.18 -172.54
N ALA A 217 -8.02 9.20 -172.77
CA ALA A 217 -8.90 9.23 -173.93
C ALA A 217 -8.09 9.37 -175.23
N THR A 218 -8.11 8.35 -176.08
CA THR A 218 -7.49 8.35 -177.42
C THR A 218 -8.51 8.64 -178.52
N VAL A 219 -8.02 9.11 -179.66
CA VAL A 219 -8.84 9.62 -180.77
C VAL A 219 -9.27 8.51 -181.71
N GLU A 220 -10.58 8.32 -181.86
CA GLU A 220 -11.26 8.15 -183.17
C GLU A 220 -12.79 8.10 -182.99
N THR A 221 -13.49 9.12 -183.47
CA THR A 221 -14.95 9.08 -183.70
C THR A 221 -15.28 9.67 -185.06
N SER A 222 -16.13 8.97 -185.80
CA SER A 222 -16.66 9.35 -187.11
C SER A 222 -17.70 10.47 -187.01
N SER A 223 -18.17 10.96 -188.16
CA SER A 223 -18.86 12.26 -188.30
C SER A 223 -20.21 12.43 -187.60
N ASP A 224 -20.85 11.37 -187.07
CA ASP A 224 -22.28 11.42 -186.67
C ASP A 224 -22.63 10.62 -185.39
N ASN A 225 -22.22 11.09 -184.18
CA ASN A 225 -23.13 11.18 -183.01
C ASN A 225 -22.56 11.82 -181.70
N ILE A 226 -23.09 12.98 -181.34
CA ILE A 226 -23.63 13.42 -180.02
C ILE A 226 -22.95 12.95 -178.69
N VAL A 227 -21.63 13.10 -178.51
CA VAL A 227 -21.02 13.23 -177.15
C VAL A 227 -19.95 14.32 -177.18
N CYS A 228 -19.93 15.22 -176.18
CA CYS A 228 -18.87 16.22 -176.04
C CYS A 228 -17.66 15.64 -175.30
N PRO A 229 -16.48 15.46 -175.93
CA PRO A 229 -15.33 14.83 -175.28
C PRO A 229 -14.82 15.61 -174.06
N ASP A 230 -14.82 16.94 -174.14
CA ASP A 230 -14.34 17.84 -173.08
C ASP A 230 -15.16 17.69 -171.78
N CYS A 231 -16.49 17.57 -171.86
CA CYS A 231 -17.32 17.29 -170.68
C CYS A 231 -16.99 15.93 -170.04
N VAL A 232 -16.76 14.89 -170.85
CA VAL A 232 -16.47 13.54 -170.34
C VAL A 232 -15.08 13.49 -169.70
N ILE A 233 -14.06 14.07 -170.34
CA ILE A 233 -12.70 14.18 -169.81
C ILE A 233 -12.70 15.00 -168.50
N GLN A 234 -13.43 16.12 -168.46
CA GLN A 234 -13.58 16.90 -167.23
C GLN A 234 -14.38 16.15 -166.15
N ALA A 235 -15.36 15.32 -166.50
CA ALA A 235 -16.06 14.48 -165.53
C ALA A 235 -15.14 13.43 -164.90
N VAL A 236 -14.28 12.77 -165.68
CA VAL A 236 -13.24 11.86 -165.17
C VAL A 236 -12.25 12.63 -164.29
N LYS A 237 -11.81 13.82 -164.71
CA LYS A 237 -10.91 14.67 -163.91
C LYS A 237 -11.54 15.11 -162.59
N VAL A 238 -12.79 15.53 -162.60
CA VAL A 238 -13.55 15.91 -161.38
C VAL A 238 -13.74 14.70 -160.47
N ALA A 239 -14.09 13.52 -161.00
CA ALA A 239 -14.16 12.29 -160.21
C ALA A 239 -12.81 11.95 -159.55
N SER A 240 -11.69 12.16 -160.26
CA SER A 240 -10.35 12.01 -159.70
C SER A 240 -10.03 13.06 -158.63
N CYS A 241 -10.43 14.33 -158.80
CA CYS A 241 -10.28 15.35 -157.75
C CYS A 241 -11.07 14.98 -156.48
N VAL A 242 -12.35 14.61 -156.62
CA VAL A 242 -13.22 14.18 -155.50
C VAL A 242 -12.62 12.98 -154.77
N PHE A 243 -12.11 12.00 -155.50
CA PHE A 243 -11.43 10.84 -154.94
C PHE A 243 -10.18 11.22 -154.12
N ASN A 244 -9.42 12.21 -154.60
CA ASN A 244 -8.26 12.76 -153.90
C ASN A 244 -8.63 13.77 -152.78
N GLY A 245 -9.91 14.01 -152.52
CA GLY A 245 -10.40 14.97 -151.52
C GLY A 245 -10.41 16.45 -151.98
N ASP A 246 -10.04 16.73 -153.24
CA ASP A 246 -10.16 18.07 -153.82
C ASP A 246 -11.57 18.27 -154.39
N LEU A 247 -12.42 18.91 -153.59
CA LEU A 247 -13.80 19.26 -153.93
C LEU A 247 -13.92 20.60 -154.67
N SER A 248 -12.82 21.20 -155.15
CA SER A 248 -12.84 22.47 -155.90
C SER A 248 -13.01 22.31 -157.42
N CYS A 249 -12.62 21.16 -158.00
CA CYS A 249 -12.74 20.91 -159.44
C CYS A 249 -14.20 20.98 -159.91
N ARG A 250 -14.49 21.59 -161.06
CA ARG A 250 -15.86 21.63 -161.65
C ARG A 250 -15.82 21.29 -163.13
N ILE A 251 -16.91 20.73 -163.66
CA ILE A 251 -17.10 20.54 -165.10
C ILE A 251 -17.54 21.90 -165.69
N THR A 252 -16.69 22.48 -166.56
CA THR A 252 -16.76 23.87 -167.04
C THR A 252 -16.77 24.01 -168.57
N CYS A 253 -16.83 22.89 -169.30
CA CYS A 253 -16.79 22.78 -170.77
C CYS A 253 -17.42 23.97 -171.54
N ARG A 254 -16.65 24.48 -172.52
CA ARG A 254 -16.97 25.68 -173.32
C ARG A 254 -17.47 25.38 -174.74
N HIS A 255 -17.75 24.11 -175.08
CA HIS A 255 -18.26 23.76 -176.41
C HIS A 255 -19.58 24.47 -176.72
N GLN A 256 -19.77 24.88 -177.98
CA GLN A 256 -20.90 25.71 -178.42
C GLN A 256 -22.27 25.03 -178.19
N ARG A 257 -22.34 23.68 -178.27
CA ARG A 257 -23.54 22.90 -177.90
C ARG A 257 -23.73 22.66 -176.39
N CYS A 258 -22.69 22.85 -175.57
CA CYS A 258 -22.76 22.76 -174.10
C CYS A 258 -22.97 24.13 -173.44
N THR A 259 -22.95 25.21 -174.23
CA THR A 259 -23.09 26.61 -173.80
C THR A 259 -24.23 27.36 -174.50
N SER A 260 -24.76 26.85 -175.63
CA SER A 260 -25.99 27.35 -176.24
C SER A 260 -27.21 27.08 -175.35
N LEU A 261 -28.12 28.05 -175.32
CA LEU A 261 -29.43 27.99 -174.65
C LEU A 261 -30.55 27.44 -175.57
N ASP A 262 -30.27 27.26 -176.87
CA ASP A 262 -31.29 27.00 -177.91
C ASP A 262 -31.44 25.52 -178.30
N PHE A 263 -30.63 24.63 -177.74
CA PHE A 263 -30.87 23.18 -177.78
C PHE A 263 -31.30 22.70 -176.39
N GLU A 264 -32.31 21.82 -176.35
CA GLU A 264 -33.04 21.46 -175.13
C GLU A 264 -32.15 21.22 -173.91
N SER A 265 -32.51 21.86 -172.80
CA SER A 265 -31.81 21.84 -171.50
C SER A 265 -31.69 20.46 -170.83
N HIS A 266 -32.13 19.40 -171.52
CA HIS A 266 -32.17 18.01 -171.10
C HIS A 266 -31.12 17.13 -171.80
N ALA A 267 -30.26 17.71 -172.64
CA ALA A 267 -29.11 17.01 -173.21
C ALA A 267 -28.28 16.30 -172.10
N PRO A 268 -28.11 14.96 -172.12
CA PRO A 268 -27.61 14.19 -170.97
C PRO A 268 -26.30 14.70 -170.37
N ILE A 269 -25.42 15.26 -171.21
CA ILE A 269 -24.10 15.76 -170.81
C ILE A 269 -24.17 17.05 -169.97
N ASN A 270 -25.17 17.91 -170.19
CA ASN A 270 -25.37 19.14 -169.41
C ASN A 270 -26.03 18.82 -168.06
N THR A 271 -26.99 17.89 -168.05
CA THR A 271 -27.60 17.38 -166.82
C THR A 271 -26.55 16.72 -165.92
N LEU A 272 -25.65 15.91 -166.50
CA LEU A 272 -24.53 15.30 -165.78
C LEU A 272 -23.58 16.36 -165.20
N LYS A 273 -23.16 17.36 -165.99
CA LYS A 273 -22.33 18.49 -165.52
C LYS A 273 -22.94 19.15 -164.28
N ASN A 274 -24.22 19.51 -164.34
CA ASN A 274 -24.88 20.24 -163.27
C ASN A 274 -25.10 19.36 -162.04
N ALA A 275 -25.46 18.09 -162.21
CA ALA A 275 -25.61 17.13 -161.12
C ALA A 275 -24.28 16.85 -160.39
N VAL A 276 -23.19 16.67 -161.14
CA VAL A 276 -21.84 16.47 -160.56
C VAL A 276 -21.39 17.72 -159.82
N ASN A 277 -21.46 18.91 -160.43
CA ASN A 277 -21.06 20.15 -159.77
C ASN A 277 -21.87 20.39 -158.47
N ALA A 278 -23.19 20.21 -158.48
CA ALA A 278 -24.04 20.35 -157.31
C ALA A 278 -23.78 19.27 -156.23
N MET A 279 -23.33 18.07 -156.62
CA MET A 279 -22.86 17.05 -155.68
C MET A 279 -21.60 17.50 -154.96
N LEU A 280 -20.63 18.10 -155.67
CA LEU A 280 -19.41 18.62 -155.06
C LEU A 280 -19.68 19.82 -154.14
N ASP A 281 -20.56 20.74 -154.53
CA ASP A 281 -20.94 21.88 -153.68
C ASP A 281 -21.53 21.38 -152.33
N ARG A 282 -22.34 20.31 -152.35
CA ARG A 282 -22.87 19.67 -151.14
C ARG A 282 -21.81 18.96 -150.31
N LEU A 283 -20.88 18.23 -150.95
CA LEU A 283 -19.77 17.59 -150.26
C LEU A 283 -18.86 18.62 -149.57
N GLN A 284 -18.58 19.75 -150.22
CA GLN A 284 -17.75 20.83 -149.67
C GLN A 284 -18.38 21.43 -148.40
N ILE A 285 -19.66 21.82 -148.47
CA ILE A 285 -20.38 22.41 -147.32
C ILE A 285 -20.36 21.48 -146.10
N ILE A 286 -20.53 20.17 -146.32
CA ILE A 286 -20.54 19.18 -145.24
C ILE A 286 -19.12 18.98 -144.70
N ALA A 287 -18.11 18.89 -145.55
CA ALA A 287 -16.71 18.80 -145.12
C ALA A 287 -16.30 20.02 -144.27
N ASP A 288 -16.70 21.23 -144.68
CA ASP A 288 -16.38 22.47 -143.98
C ASP A 288 -17.07 22.57 -142.61
N GLU A 289 -18.38 22.27 -142.52
CA GLU A 289 -19.12 22.32 -141.25
C GLU A 289 -18.70 21.18 -140.29
N VAL A 290 -18.31 20.01 -140.80
CA VAL A 290 -17.75 18.92 -139.98
C VAL A 290 -16.38 19.28 -139.44
N ASN A 291 -15.49 19.83 -140.27
CA ASN A 291 -14.19 20.33 -139.84
C ASN A 291 -14.33 21.48 -138.82
N TYR A 292 -15.32 22.37 -139.00
CA TYR A 292 -15.61 23.44 -138.04
C TYR A 292 -16.02 22.89 -136.67
N VAL A 293 -16.99 21.97 -136.61
CA VAL A 293 -17.42 21.35 -135.34
C VAL A 293 -16.29 20.56 -134.69
N ALA A 294 -15.54 19.77 -135.47
CA ALA A 294 -14.39 19.02 -134.98
C ALA A 294 -13.33 19.96 -134.38
N HIS A 295 -12.99 21.05 -135.08
CA HIS A 295 -11.99 22.01 -134.63
C HIS A 295 -12.42 22.78 -133.36
N GLU A 296 -13.65 23.33 -133.30
CA GLU A 296 -14.09 24.03 -132.09
C GLU A 296 -14.22 23.07 -130.88
N THR A 297 -14.68 21.84 -131.11
CA THR A 297 -14.90 20.86 -130.02
C THR A 297 -13.58 20.27 -129.52
N ALA A 298 -12.71 19.79 -130.42
CA ALA A 298 -11.49 19.07 -130.06
C ALA A 298 -10.27 19.98 -129.83
N VAL A 299 -10.13 21.09 -130.58
CA VAL A 299 -8.96 21.98 -130.47
C VAL A 299 -9.21 23.14 -129.53
N LYS A 300 -10.39 23.79 -129.62
CA LYS A 300 -10.73 24.93 -128.73
C LYS A 300 -11.48 24.53 -127.45
N GLY A 301 -11.78 23.25 -127.26
CA GLY A 301 -12.47 22.73 -126.07
C GLY A 301 -13.91 23.23 -125.90
N LYS A 302 -14.53 23.83 -126.94
CA LYS A 302 -15.90 24.32 -126.87
C LYS A 302 -16.87 23.18 -127.12
N LEU A 303 -17.30 22.53 -126.05
CA LEU A 303 -18.33 21.51 -126.10
C LEU A 303 -19.69 22.11 -126.50
N GLY A 304 -20.53 21.33 -127.19
CA GLY A 304 -21.87 21.74 -127.61
C GLY A 304 -21.95 22.56 -128.91
N VAL A 305 -20.84 22.76 -129.62
CA VAL A 305 -20.84 23.41 -130.96
C VAL A 305 -21.61 22.54 -131.97
N GLN A 306 -22.35 23.18 -132.87
CA GLN A 306 -23.25 22.52 -133.82
C GLN A 306 -22.98 22.98 -135.25
N ALA A 307 -22.96 22.02 -136.18
CA ALA A 307 -22.90 22.24 -137.61
C ALA A 307 -24.28 22.74 -138.12
N ARG A 308 -24.26 23.65 -139.08
CA ARG A 308 -25.45 24.32 -139.61
C ARG A 308 -26.18 23.46 -140.64
N CYS A 309 -27.49 23.27 -140.45
CA CYS A 309 -28.35 22.58 -141.42
C CYS A 309 -29.10 23.57 -142.35
N GLY A 310 -28.71 23.61 -143.62
CA GLY A 310 -29.49 24.26 -144.68
C GLY A 310 -30.66 23.41 -145.17
N LYS A 311 -31.75 24.04 -145.66
CA LYS A 311 -32.98 23.38 -146.16
C LYS A 311 -32.76 22.40 -147.33
N GLU A 312 -31.60 22.43 -147.96
CA GLU A 312 -31.26 21.60 -149.12
C GLU A 312 -30.62 20.26 -148.75
N MET A 313 -30.14 20.08 -147.52
CA MET A 313 -29.65 18.78 -147.05
C MET A 313 -30.80 17.82 -146.78
N LYS A 314 -30.75 16.65 -147.40
CA LYS A 314 -31.78 15.60 -147.34
C LYS A 314 -31.12 14.22 -147.32
N GLY A 315 -31.81 13.23 -146.74
CA GLY A 315 -31.32 11.87 -146.58
C GLY A 315 -30.11 11.79 -145.64
N LEU A 316 -29.21 10.83 -145.89
CA LEU A 316 -28.06 10.49 -145.03
C LEU A 316 -27.22 11.68 -144.55
N TRP A 317 -27.08 12.72 -145.37
CA TRP A 317 -26.34 13.93 -145.01
C TRP A 317 -26.98 14.73 -143.87
N LEU A 318 -28.31 14.77 -143.81
CA LEU A 318 -29.04 15.40 -142.71
C LEU A 318 -28.89 14.59 -141.43
N ASP A 319 -29.06 13.26 -141.52
CA ASP A 319 -28.93 12.35 -140.38
C ASP A 319 -27.52 12.39 -139.78
N PHE A 320 -26.48 12.49 -140.62
CA PHE A 320 -25.09 12.62 -140.17
C PHE A 320 -24.87 13.90 -139.35
N VAL A 321 -25.31 15.06 -139.84
CA VAL A 321 -25.16 16.35 -139.14
C VAL A 321 -26.00 16.38 -137.86
N VAL A 322 -27.22 15.84 -137.89
CA VAL A 322 -28.08 15.75 -136.68
C VAL A 322 -27.42 14.86 -135.61
N ASN A 323 -26.82 13.73 -135.99
CA ASN A 323 -26.11 12.86 -135.05
C ASN A 323 -24.82 13.51 -134.51
N LEU A 324 -24.05 14.21 -135.34
CA LEU A 324 -22.89 15.00 -134.91
C LEU A 324 -23.27 16.04 -133.86
N ASN A 325 -24.33 16.81 -134.12
CA ASN A 325 -24.85 17.83 -133.19
C ASN A 325 -25.47 17.24 -131.92
N LYS A 326 -25.97 16.00 -131.98
CA LYS A 326 -26.47 15.26 -130.81
C LYS A 326 -25.32 14.76 -129.93
N MET A 327 -24.22 14.31 -130.54
CA MET A 327 -22.99 13.95 -129.83
C MET A 327 -22.42 15.16 -129.07
N THR A 328 -22.18 16.29 -129.72
CA THR A 328 -21.54 17.45 -129.07
C THR A 328 -22.35 18.03 -127.91
N ARG A 329 -23.69 18.05 -128.01
CA ARG A 329 -24.58 18.47 -126.92
C ARG A 329 -24.53 17.53 -125.71
N ASN A 330 -24.61 16.22 -125.95
CA ASN A 330 -24.59 15.23 -124.88
C ASN A 330 -23.28 15.29 -124.08
N HIS A 331 -22.14 15.51 -124.74
CA HIS A 331 -20.85 15.68 -124.08
C HIS A 331 -20.77 16.98 -123.24
N LEU A 332 -21.36 18.09 -123.70
CA LEU A 332 -21.43 19.34 -122.93
C LEU A 332 -22.20 19.15 -121.61
N GLU A 333 -23.38 18.54 -121.66
CA GLU A 333 -24.22 18.31 -120.48
C GLU A 333 -23.52 17.41 -119.44
N GLN A 334 -22.82 16.37 -119.90
CA GLN A 334 -22.07 15.44 -119.05
C GLN A 334 -20.91 16.12 -118.31
N VAL A 335 -20.08 16.87 -119.03
CA VAL A 335 -18.90 17.53 -118.42
C VAL A 335 -19.31 18.63 -117.44
N ARG A 336 -20.43 19.32 -117.70
CA ARG A 336 -20.93 20.37 -116.81
C ARG A 336 -21.45 19.83 -115.47
N ASP A 337 -22.23 18.75 -115.47
CA ASP A 337 -22.74 18.10 -114.25
C ASP A 337 -21.59 17.59 -113.36
N ILE A 338 -20.52 17.02 -113.97
CA ILE A 338 -19.29 16.64 -113.25
C ILE A 338 -18.63 17.86 -112.60
N ALA A 339 -18.49 18.96 -113.33
CA ALA A 339 -17.85 20.18 -112.81
C ALA A 339 -18.65 20.82 -111.67
N ASP A 340 -19.98 20.89 -111.79
CA ASP A 340 -20.86 21.47 -110.77
C ASP A 340 -20.85 20.64 -109.47
N VAL A 341 -20.89 19.30 -109.58
CA VAL A 341 -20.78 18.39 -108.42
C VAL A 341 -19.39 18.43 -107.80
N SER A 342 -18.32 18.41 -108.60
CA SER A 342 -16.93 18.53 -108.10
C SER A 342 -16.70 19.85 -107.34
N THR A 343 -17.29 20.94 -107.82
CA THR A 343 -17.23 22.26 -107.18
C THR A 343 -18.00 22.29 -105.85
N ALA A 344 -19.08 21.51 -105.72
CA ALA A 344 -19.82 21.36 -104.46
C ALA A 344 -18.99 20.60 -103.41
N ILE A 345 -18.41 19.45 -103.79
CA ILE A 345 -17.50 18.66 -102.93
C ILE A 345 -16.34 19.52 -102.42
N ALA A 346 -15.69 20.29 -103.30
CA ALA A 346 -14.58 21.17 -102.93
C ALA A 346 -14.96 22.30 -101.95
N LYS A 347 -16.25 22.63 -101.84
CA LYS A 347 -16.80 23.60 -100.88
C LYS A 347 -17.40 22.94 -99.62
N GLY A 348 -17.32 21.62 -99.50
CA GLY A 348 -17.93 20.85 -98.41
C GLY A 348 -19.44 20.60 -98.56
N ASP A 349 -20.04 20.98 -99.69
CA ASP A 349 -21.44 20.66 -100.00
C ASP A 349 -21.54 19.26 -100.60
N LEU A 350 -21.67 18.27 -99.71
CA LEU A 350 -21.80 16.85 -100.03
C LEU A 350 -23.26 16.42 -100.31
N SER A 351 -24.19 17.37 -100.41
CA SER A 351 -25.60 17.09 -100.72
C SER A 351 -25.87 16.85 -102.21
N LYS A 352 -24.92 17.25 -103.09
CA LYS A 352 -25.09 17.18 -104.54
C LYS A 352 -24.53 15.89 -105.14
N ALA A 353 -25.34 15.26 -105.98
CA ALA A 353 -24.96 14.10 -106.78
C ALA A 353 -25.11 14.43 -108.27
N MET A 354 -24.36 13.74 -109.12
CA MET A 354 -24.56 13.80 -110.57
C MET A 354 -25.95 13.30 -110.92
N THR A 355 -26.69 14.06 -111.72
CA THR A 355 -28.09 13.77 -112.06
C THR A 355 -28.30 13.47 -113.55
N VAL A 356 -27.45 13.98 -114.45
CA VAL A 356 -27.63 13.88 -115.90
C VAL A 356 -27.80 12.43 -116.37
N PRO A 357 -28.75 12.13 -117.29
CA PRO A 357 -28.95 10.79 -117.82
C PRO A 357 -27.81 10.39 -118.77
N VAL A 358 -27.05 9.36 -118.37
CA VAL A 358 -25.86 8.87 -119.08
C VAL A 358 -25.93 7.37 -119.33
N LYS A 359 -25.16 6.89 -120.32
CA LYS A 359 -25.10 5.48 -120.74
C LYS A 359 -23.65 5.09 -121.05
N GLY A 360 -23.35 3.79 -121.07
CA GLY A 360 -22.00 3.30 -121.30
C GLY A 360 -21.05 3.67 -120.16
N GLU A 361 -19.77 3.91 -120.49
CA GLU A 361 -18.70 4.21 -119.53
C GLU A 361 -18.99 5.44 -118.65
N THR A 362 -19.68 6.46 -119.17
CA THR A 362 -20.07 7.63 -118.38
C THR A 362 -21.06 7.29 -117.25
N LEU A 363 -21.83 6.20 -117.37
CA LEU A 363 -22.68 5.72 -116.27
C LEU A 363 -21.87 5.07 -115.15
N LEU A 364 -20.78 4.36 -115.49
CA LEU A 364 -19.83 3.87 -114.49
C LEU A 364 -19.21 5.06 -113.74
N LEU A 365 -18.70 6.06 -114.47
CA LEU A 365 -18.15 7.28 -113.88
C LEU A 365 -19.13 7.98 -112.93
N LYS A 366 -20.39 8.18 -113.37
CA LYS A 366 -21.47 8.75 -112.54
C LYS A 366 -21.68 7.97 -111.23
N ASN A 367 -21.75 6.65 -111.32
CA ASN A 367 -21.97 5.79 -110.15
C ASN A 367 -20.77 5.84 -109.18
N THR A 368 -19.53 5.82 -109.70
CA THR A 368 -18.30 5.96 -108.90
C THR A 368 -18.26 7.32 -108.20
N PHE A 369 -18.57 8.42 -108.91
CA PHE A 369 -18.57 9.77 -108.33
C PHE A 369 -19.61 9.92 -107.22
N ASN A 370 -20.85 9.48 -107.47
CA ASN A 370 -21.94 9.54 -106.48
C ASN A 370 -21.65 8.64 -105.26
N THR A 371 -20.99 7.50 -105.45
CA THR A 371 -20.56 6.63 -104.34
C THR A 371 -19.52 7.33 -103.46
N MET A 372 -18.55 8.02 -104.07
CA MET A 372 -17.53 8.80 -103.36
C MET A 372 -18.13 9.97 -102.55
N VAL A 373 -19.08 10.72 -103.13
CA VAL A 373 -19.82 11.77 -102.39
C VAL A 373 -20.57 11.19 -101.19
N ASN A 374 -21.27 10.06 -101.37
CA ASN A 374 -22.03 9.44 -100.31
C ASN A 374 -21.14 8.97 -99.14
N GLN A 375 -19.98 8.37 -99.44
CA GLN A 375 -19.01 7.95 -98.41
C GLN A 375 -18.43 9.14 -97.64
N LEU A 376 -18.08 10.24 -98.34
CA LEU A 376 -17.65 11.49 -97.69
C LEU A 376 -18.72 12.03 -96.73
N ASN A 377 -19.99 12.03 -97.15
CA ASN A 377 -21.10 12.57 -96.35
C ASN A 377 -21.34 11.74 -95.08
N ILE A 378 -21.38 10.42 -95.20
CA ILE A 378 -21.54 9.51 -94.05
C ILE A 378 -20.37 9.67 -93.08
N PHE A 379 -19.12 9.67 -93.56
CA PHE A 379 -17.95 9.86 -92.70
C PHE A 379 -17.98 11.22 -91.97
N ALA A 380 -18.26 12.32 -92.67
CA ALA A 380 -18.31 13.66 -92.07
C ALA A 380 -19.38 13.77 -90.98
N SER A 381 -20.57 13.19 -91.20
CA SER A 381 -21.64 13.16 -90.19
C SER A 381 -21.26 12.33 -88.96
N GLU A 382 -20.66 11.16 -89.13
CA GLU A 382 -20.29 10.27 -88.03
C GLU A 382 -19.13 10.82 -87.19
N VAL A 383 -18.12 11.43 -87.81
CA VAL A 383 -17.02 12.11 -87.09
C VAL A 383 -17.58 13.28 -86.27
N SER A 384 -18.45 14.09 -86.85
CA SER A 384 -19.09 15.21 -86.16
C SER A 384 -19.93 14.74 -84.97
N ARG A 385 -20.70 13.65 -85.15
CA ARG A 385 -21.51 13.05 -84.09
C ARG A 385 -20.66 12.53 -82.94
N VAL A 386 -19.61 11.75 -83.21
CA VAL A 386 -18.73 11.20 -82.17
C VAL A 386 -17.93 12.28 -81.45
N ALA A 387 -17.45 13.30 -82.17
CA ALA A 387 -16.80 14.46 -81.56
C ALA A 387 -17.74 15.22 -80.61
N HIS A 388 -19.03 15.33 -80.96
CA HIS A 388 -20.02 15.94 -80.09
C HIS A 388 -20.35 15.05 -78.87
N GLU A 389 -20.71 13.79 -79.10
CA GLU A 389 -21.12 12.86 -78.03
C GLU A 389 -20.00 12.62 -77.01
N VAL A 390 -18.78 12.29 -77.46
CA VAL A 390 -17.65 11.97 -76.57
C VAL A 390 -16.95 13.22 -76.05
N GLY A 391 -16.70 14.20 -76.93
CA GLY A 391 -15.90 15.38 -76.61
C GLY A 391 -16.66 16.54 -75.99
N THR A 392 -17.98 16.65 -76.23
CA THR A 392 -18.79 17.80 -75.75
C THR A 392 -19.86 17.38 -74.73
N GLU A 393 -20.64 16.33 -75.02
CA GLU A 393 -21.72 15.87 -74.12
C GLU A 393 -21.23 14.92 -73.02
N GLY A 394 -20.01 14.40 -73.11
CA GLY A 394 -19.45 13.43 -72.14
C GLY A 394 -20.12 12.05 -72.19
N LYS A 395 -20.79 11.69 -73.29
CA LYS A 395 -21.39 10.36 -73.52
C LYS A 395 -20.31 9.34 -73.90
N LEU A 396 -19.56 8.90 -72.89
CA LEU A 396 -18.43 7.99 -73.04
C LEU A 396 -18.86 6.60 -73.58
N GLY A 397 -18.33 6.22 -74.73
CA GLY A 397 -18.58 4.94 -75.41
C GLY A 397 -19.08 5.05 -76.85
N ALA A 398 -19.35 6.24 -77.36
CA ALA A 398 -19.77 6.42 -78.75
C ALA A 398 -18.65 6.08 -79.75
N GLN A 399 -19.03 5.43 -80.86
CA GLN A 399 -18.16 5.04 -81.96
C GLN A 399 -18.79 5.45 -83.29
N ALA A 400 -17.94 5.77 -84.26
CA ALA A 400 -18.28 6.10 -85.65
C ALA A 400 -18.49 4.79 -86.42
N LYS A 401 -19.57 4.72 -87.19
CA LYS A 401 -19.96 3.53 -87.96
C LYS A 401 -20.26 3.90 -89.42
N VAL A 402 -19.21 3.96 -90.23
CA VAL A 402 -19.29 4.28 -91.66
C VAL A 402 -19.47 2.98 -92.46
N GLN A 403 -20.63 2.80 -93.08
CA GLN A 403 -20.98 1.55 -93.77
C GLN A 403 -20.35 1.48 -95.18
N GLY A 404 -19.60 0.40 -95.45
CA GLY A 404 -18.87 0.24 -96.72
C GLY A 404 -17.59 1.07 -96.81
N ALA A 405 -17.06 1.54 -95.67
CA ALA A 405 -15.73 2.13 -95.59
C ALA A 405 -14.66 1.04 -95.80
N ASP A 406 -13.85 1.21 -96.84
CA ASP A 406 -12.69 0.38 -97.16
C ASP A 406 -11.45 1.26 -97.45
N GLY A 407 -10.26 0.66 -97.32
CA GLY A 407 -8.99 1.38 -97.40
C GLY A 407 -8.90 2.49 -96.36
N ILE A 408 -8.45 3.69 -96.79
CA ILE A 408 -8.21 4.85 -95.92
C ILE A 408 -9.47 5.26 -95.13
N TRP A 409 -10.68 5.08 -95.68
CA TRP A 409 -11.92 5.42 -94.98
C TRP A 409 -12.15 4.55 -93.74
N LYS A 410 -11.74 3.29 -93.81
CA LYS A 410 -11.81 2.37 -92.68
C LYS A 410 -10.76 2.74 -91.62
N GLU A 411 -9.53 2.95 -92.04
CA GLU A 411 -8.43 3.37 -91.17
C GLU A 411 -8.75 4.67 -90.39
N LEU A 412 -9.30 5.69 -91.07
CA LEU A 412 -9.74 6.93 -90.42
C LEU A 412 -10.89 6.69 -89.41
N THR A 413 -11.84 5.81 -89.73
CA THR A 413 -12.93 5.45 -88.82
C THR A 413 -12.41 4.70 -87.59
N ASP A 414 -11.49 3.75 -87.79
CA ASP A 414 -10.87 2.97 -86.71
C ASP A 414 -9.96 3.85 -85.82
N ASN A 415 -9.27 4.84 -86.39
CA ASN A 415 -8.48 5.82 -85.64
C ASN A 415 -9.37 6.73 -84.75
N VAL A 416 -10.48 7.24 -85.27
CA VAL A 416 -11.46 8.02 -84.49
C VAL A 416 -12.07 7.16 -83.37
N ASN A 417 -12.41 5.91 -83.66
CA ASN A 417 -12.92 4.95 -82.67
C ASN A 417 -11.89 4.62 -81.58
N THR A 418 -10.62 4.48 -81.94
CA THR A 418 -9.53 4.22 -80.99
C THR A 418 -9.32 5.41 -80.05
N MET A 419 -9.35 6.64 -80.58
CA MET A 419 -9.29 7.86 -79.77
C MET A 419 -10.49 7.98 -78.81
N ALA A 420 -11.71 7.77 -79.31
CA ALA A 420 -12.94 7.81 -78.53
C ALA A 420 -12.97 6.74 -77.41
N ALA A 421 -12.51 5.52 -77.71
CA ALA A 421 -12.41 4.42 -76.76
C ALA A 421 -11.35 4.69 -75.67
N ASN A 422 -10.18 5.23 -76.03
CA ASN A 422 -9.14 5.60 -75.08
C ASN A 422 -9.63 6.66 -74.09
N LEU A 423 -10.19 7.78 -74.59
CA LEU A 423 -10.76 8.83 -73.74
C LEU A 423 -11.89 8.29 -72.85
N THR A 424 -12.77 7.45 -73.41
CA THR A 424 -13.86 6.77 -72.68
C THR A 424 -13.35 5.95 -71.50
N ASN A 425 -12.35 5.09 -71.72
CA ASN A 425 -11.84 4.18 -70.70
C ASN A 425 -11.10 4.95 -69.60
N GLN A 426 -10.27 5.92 -69.98
CA GLN A 426 -9.45 6.70 -69.06
C GLN A 426 -10.31 7.59 -68.14
N VAL A 427 -11.29 8.30 -68.69
CA VAL A 427 -12.20 9.15 -67.89
C VAL A 427 -13.14 8.29 -67.01
N ARG A 428 -13.60 7.13 -67.51
CA ARG A 428 -14.51 6.25 -66.75
C ARG A 428 -13.84 5.61 -65.53
N ASP A 429 -12.56 5.19 -65.63
CA ASP A 429 -11.79 4.65 -64.49
C ASP A 429 -11.56 5.72 -63.41
N ILE A 430 -11.15 6.93 -63.82
CA ILE A 430 -11.01 8.09 -62.93
C ILE A 430 -12.33 8.43 -62.21
N ALA A 431 -13.45 8.44 -62.93
CA ALA A 431 -14.76 8.70 -62.36
C ALA A 431 -15.22 7.60 -61.39
N GLN A 432 -14.83 6.34 -61.63
CA GLN A 432 -15.11 5.23 -60.72
C GLN A 432 -14.30 5.34 -59.43
N VAL A 433 -13.00 5.61 -59.52
CA VAL A 433 -12.13 5.80 -58.34
C VAL A 433 -12.61 6.99 -57.51
N SER A 434 -12.93 8.12 -58.16
CA SER A 434 -13.49 9.30 -57.48
C SER A 434 -14.80 8.98 -56.73
N LYS A 435 -15.65 8.11 -57.28
CA LYS A 435 -16.88 7.63 -56.60
C LYS A 435 -16.60 6.68 -55.44
N SER A 436 -15.55 5.87 -55.49
CA SER A 436 -15.09 5.05 -54.37
C SER A 436 -14.55 5.92 -53.23
N VAL A 437 -13.67 6.88 -53.55
CA VAL A 437 -13.14 7.86 -52.59
C VAL A 437 -14.26 8.64 -51.90
N ALA A 438 -15.25 9.14 -52.66
CA ALA A 438 -16.41 9.84 -52.10
C ALA A 438 -17.31 8.98 -51.19
N ARG A 439 -17.15 7.65 -51.20
CA ARG A 439 -17.83 6.68 -50.32
C ARG A 439 -16.92 6.16 -49.19
N GLY A 440 -15.69 6.66 -49.08
CA GLY A 440 -14.69 6.20 -48.10
C GLY A 440 -13.92 4.93 -48.50
N ASP A 441 -14.12 4.39 -49.70
CA ASP A 441 -13.33 3.27 -50.22
C ASP A 441 -12.02 3.78 -50.82
N LEU A 442 -11.01 3.89 -49.96
CA LEU A 442 -9.65 4.34 -50.30
C LEU A 442 -8.75 3.19 -50.79
N THR A 443 -9.32 2.01 -51.07
CA THR A 443 -8.56 0.87 -51.63
C THR A 443 -8.42 0.93 -53.15
N LYS A 444 -9.23 1.77 -53.83
CA LYS A 444 -9.27 1.85 -55.29
C LYS A 444 -8.31 2.91 -55.81
N LYS A 445 -7.54 2.53 -56.82
CA LYS A 445 -6.65 3.40 -57.58
C LYS A 445 -7.02 3.39 -59.05
N VAL A 446 -6.71 4.48 -59.74
CA VAL A 446 -6.77 4.56 -61.20
C VAL A 446 -5.71 3.61 -61.73
N THR A 447 -6.13 2.63 -62.54
CA THR A 447 -5.29 1.51 -62.99
C THR A 447 -5.00 1.57 -64.48
N VAL A 448 -5.94 2.09 -65.29
CA VAL A 448 -5.84 2.18 -66.76
C VAL A 448 -4.52 2.82 -67.21
N GLU A 449 -3.93 2.30 -68.30
CA GLU A 449 -2.74 2.89 -68.92
C GLU A 449 -3.06 4.24 -69.58
N VAL A 450 -2.24 5.24 -69.25
CA VAL A 450 -2.37 6.64 -69.64
C VAL A 450 -0.99 7.22 -69.89
N ARG A 451 -0.90 8.23 -70.76
CA ARG A 451 0.33 8.92 -71.14
C ARG A 451 0.05 10.43 -71.27
N GLY A 452 1.08 11.26 -71.19
CA GLY A 452 0.95 12.72 -71.16
C GLY A 452 0.17 13.20 -69.93
N GLU A 453 -0.55 14.31 -70.06
CA GLU A 453 -1.31 14.96 -68.97
C GLU A 453 -2.27 14.01 -68.21
N MET A 454 -2.79 12.98 -68.88
CA MET A 454 -3.68 11.99 -68.26
C MET A 454 -2.94 11.06 -67.28
N LEU A 455 -1.62 10.88 -67.45
CA LEU A 455 -0.76 10.19 -66.48
C LEU A 455 -0.54 11.07 -65.24
N ASP A 456 -0.35 12.37 -65.41
CA ASP A 456 -0.21 13.31 -64.29
C ASP A 456 -1.50 13.39 -63.48
N LEU A 457 -2.66 13.36 -64.14
CA LEU A 457 -3.97 13.26 -63.47
C LEU A 457 -4.15 11.94 -62.72
N LYS A 458 -3.79 10.79 -63.33
CA LYS A 458 -3.79 9.47 -62.67
C LYS A 458 -2.90 9.48 -61.41
N ASN A 459 -1.70 10.01 -61.52
CA ASN A 459 -0.74 10.10 -60.41
C ASN A 459 -1.30 11.00 -59.31
N THR A 460 -1.81 12.18 -59.65
CA THR A 460 -2.42 13.13 -58.70
C THR A 460 -3.58 12.50 -57.92
N ILE A 461 -4.48 11.79 -58.59
CA ILE A 461 -5.61 11.10 -57.94
C ILE A 461 -5.11 9.94 -57.07
N ASN A 462 -4.16 9.14 -57.55
CA ASN A 462 -3.62 8.03 -56.75
C ASN A 462 -2.86 8.53 -55.50
N THR A 463 -2.10 9.62 -55.60
CA THR A 463 -1.45 10.26 -54.45
C THR A 463 -2.47 10.84 -53.46
N MET A 464 -3.57 11.42 -53.94
CA MET A 464 -4.68 11.85 -53.06
C MET A 464 -5.28 10.66 -52.30
N VAL A 465 -5.54 9.54 -52.98
CA VAL A 465 -6.03 8.29 -52.35
C VAL A 465 -5.06 7.80 -51.28
N ASP A 466 -3.75 7.78 -51.58
CA ASP A 466 -2.72 7.33 -50.65
C ASP A 466 -2.64 8.24 -49.41
N GLN A 467 -2.63 9.57 -49.58
CA GLN A 467 -2.63 10.51 -48.46
C GLN A 467 -3.88 10.38 -47.59
N LEU A 468 -5.07 10.24 -48.20
CA LEU A 468 -6.32 9.99 -47.48
C LEU A 468 -6.26 8.67 -46.68
N SER A 469 -5.72 7.60 -47.27
CA SER A 469 -5.64 6.28 -46.66
C SER A 469 -4.69 6.25 -45.46
N ILE A 470 -3.52 6.89 -45.57
CA ILE A 470 -2.57 7.01 -44.47
C ILE A 470 -3.17 7.88 -43.35
N PHE A 471 -3.77 9.02 -43.68
CA PHE A 471 -4.40 9.91 -42.69
C PHE A 471 -5.54 9.21 -41.93
N ALA A 472 -6.44 8.51 -42.64
CA ALA A 472 -7.54 7.77 -42.01
C ALA A 472 -7.01 6.68 -41.05
N THR A 473 -5.96 5.97 -41.47
CA THR A 473 -5.31 4.92 -40.66
C THR A 473 -4.68 5.51 -39.40
N GLU A 474 -3.89 6.58 -39.54
CA GLU A 474 -3.17 7.23 -38.44
C GLU A 474 -4.10 7.91 -37.44
N VAL A 475 -5.15 8.59 -37.90
CA VAL A 475 -6.16 9.17 -36.99
C VAL A 475 -6.92 8.08 -36.24
N THR A 476 -7.26 6.97 -36.91
CA THR A 476 -7.90 5.82 -36.24
C THR A 476 -6.98 5.23 -35.17
N ARG A 477 -5.70 5.00 -35.51
CA ARG A 477 -4.69 4.47 -34.58
C ARG A 477 -4.51 5.36 -33.35
N VAL A 478 -4.28 6.67 -33.52
CA VAL A 478 -4.10 7.60 -32.39
C VAL A 478 -5.37 7.74 -31.54
N SER A 479 -6.55 7.68 -32.17
CA SER A 479 -7.83 7.70 -31.45
C SER A 479 -8.01 6.45 -30.58
N LEU A 480 -7.56 5.28 -31.06
CA LEU A 480 -7.57 4.04 -30.29
C LEU A 480 -6.52 4.09 -29.16
N GLU A 481 -5.25 4.32 -29.47
CA GLU A 481 -4.14 4.36 -28.51
C GLU A 481 -4.41 5.35 -27.36
N VAL A 482 -4.67 6.62 -27.70
CA VAL A 482 -4.77 7.71 -26.70
C VAL A 482 -6.18 7.83 -26.14
N GLY A 483 -7.21 7.52 -26.93
CA GLY A 483 -8.61 7.70 -26.55
C GLY A 483 -9.26 6.50 -25.86
N THR A 484 -8.97 5.26 -26.27
CA THR A 484 -9.61 4.05 -25.72
C THR A 484 -8.67 3.13 -24.96
N GLU A 485 -7.43 2.95 -25.41
CA GLU A 485 -6.47 2.02 -24.80
C GLU A 485 -5.65 2.65 -23.66
N GLY A 486 -5.64 3.98 -23.56
CA GLY A 486 -4.89 4.71 -22.53
C GLY A 486 -3.38 4.72 -22.74
N ILE A 487 -2.90 4.37 -23.94
CA ILE A 487 -1.50 4.43 -24.36
C ILE A 487 -1.13 5.90 -24.65
N LEU A 488 -0.93 6.65 -23.57
CA LEU A 488 -0.59 8.07 -23.63
C LEU A 488 0.80 8.30 -24.26
N GLY A 489 0.85 9.07 -25.34
CA GLY A 489 2.07 9.41 -26.09
C GLY A 489 1.97 9.19 -27.60
N GLY A 490 0.94 8.48 -28.09
CA GLY A 490 0.70 8.27 -29.51
C GLY A 490 0.56 9.59 -30.30
N GLN A 491 1.24 9.67 -31.44
CA GLN A 491 1.15 10.77 -32.41
C GLN A 491 0.96 10.22 -33.82
N ALA A 492 0.19 10.91 -34.64
CA ALA A 492 -0.06 10.62 -36.04
C ALA A 492 1.13 11.10 -36.88
N ILE A 493 1.66 10.23 -37.73
CA ILE A 493 2.83 10.47 -38.58
C ILE A 493 2.43 10.23 -40.03
N VAL A 494 1.88 11.28 -40.66
CA VAL A 494 1.58 11.28 -42.09
C VAL A 494 2.73 11.95 -42.84
N LYS A 495 3.32 11.25 -43.82
CA LYS A 495 4.44 11.77 -44.63
C LYS A 495 3.94 12.63 -45.77
N ASP A 496 4.75 13.60 -46.17
CA ASP A 496 4.58 14.43 -47.38
C ASP A 496 3.21 15.13 -47.49
N VAL A 497 2.63 15.53 -46.35
CA VAL A 497 1.40 16.33 -46.28
C VAL A 497 1.66 17.82 -46.12
N GLY A 498 0.87 18.62 -46.83
CA GLY A 498 0.87 20.08 -46.76
C GLY A 498 -0.56 20.64 -46.73
N GLY A 499 -0.68 21.94 -46.43
CA GLY A 499 -1.97 22.60 -46.25
C GLY A 499 -2.82 21.94 -45.17
N THR A 500 -4.13 21.84 -45.39
CA THR A 500 -5.12 21.34 -44.44
C THR A 500 -4.79 19.96 -43.84
N TRP A 501 -4.13 19.07 -44.59
CA TRP A 501 -3.71 17.75 -44.08
C TRP A 501 -2.65 17.84 -42.98
N LYS A 502 -1.70 18.77 -43.14
CA LYS A 502 -0.70 19.07 -42.12
C LYS A 502 -1.36 19.70 -40.89
N ASP A 503 -2.21 20.70 -41.10
CA ASP A 503 -2.92 21.38 -40.01
C ASP A 503 -3.80 20.42 -39.20
N LEU A 504 -4.48 19.46 -39.85
CA LEU A 504 -5.26 18.43 -39.19
C LEU A 504 -4.38 17.45 -38.39
N THR A 505 -3.26 17.01 -38.96
CA THR A 505 -2.29 16.12 -38.29
C THR A 505 -1.69 16.81 -37.05
N ASP A 506 -1.28 18.08 -37.19
CA ASP A 506 -0.72 18.88 -36.11
C ASP A 506 -1.77 19.16 -35.00
N ASN A 507 -3.04 19.37 -35.36
CA ASN A 507 -4.14 19.52 -34.40
C ASN A 507 -4.45 18.23 -33.63
N VAL A 508 -4.50 17.07 -34.31
CA VAL A 508 -4.67 15.75 -33.66
C VAL A 508 -3.52 15.48 -32.70
N ASN A 509 -2.28 15.76 -33.12
CA ASN A 509 -1.09 15.60 -32.27
C ASN A 509 -1.08 16.56 -31.07
N MET A 510 -1.53 17.80 -31.25
CA MET A 510 -1.68 18.75 -30.14
C MET A 510 -2.77 18.30 -29.15
N MET A 511 -3.89 17.75 -29.62
CA MET A 511 -4.95 17.19 -28.77
C MET A 511 -4.42 15.99 -27.97
N ALA A 512 -3.83 15.00 -28.65
CA ALA A 512 -3.25 13.81 -28.04
C ALA A 512 -2.17 14.15 -27.01
N SER A 513 -1.29 15.12 -27.32
CA SER A 513 -0.25 15.59 -26.41
C SER A 513 -0.82 16.31 -25.17
N LYS A 514 -1.82 17.18 -25.33
CA LYS A 514 -2.46 17.87 -24.19
C LYS A 514 -3.11 16.88 -23.23
N ILE A 515 -3.91 15.94 -23.75
CA ILE A 515 -4.57 14.90 -22.95
C ILE A 515 -3.52 14.02 -22.27
N THR A 516 -2.52 13.54 -23.02
CA THR A 516 -1.38 12.77 -22.50
C THR A 516 -0.71 13.44 -21.32
N ASN A 517 -0.33 14.71 -21.45
CA ASN A 517 0.38 15.45 -20.41
C ASN A 517 -0.50 15.70 -19.17
N GLN A 518 -1.78 16.03 -19.37
CA GLN A 518 -2.72 16.27 -18.27
C GLN A 518 -3.02 14.99 -17.48
N VAL A 519 -3.39 13.90 -18.15
CA VAL A 519 -3.71 12.62 -17.50
C VAL A 519 -2.47 11.99 -16.85
N ARG A 520 -1.30 12.09 -17.49
CA ARG A 520 -0.04 11.56 -16.91
C ARG A 520 0.37 12.31 -15.64
N ASP A 521 0.24 13.64 -15.58
CA ASP A 521 0.53 14.42 -14.37
C ASP A 521 -0.44 14.07 -13.21
N ILE A 522 -1.73 13.89 -13.51
CA ILE A 522 -2.72 13.40 -12.54
C ILE A 522 -2.36 12.00 -12.03
N ALA A 523 -1.96 11.08 -12.91
CA ALA A 523 -1.55 9.72 -12.53
C ALA A 523 -0.27 9.70 -11.66
N VAL A 524 0.69 10.60 -11.91
CA VAL A 524 1.90 10.75 -11.08
C VAL A 524 1.53 11.21 -9.66
N VAL A 525 0.59 12.14 -9.54
CA VAL A 525 0.12 12.65 -8.23
C VAL A 525 -0.70 11.59 -7.50
N ALA A 526 -1.62 10.91 -8.17
CA ALA A 526 -2.39 9.80 -7.59
C ALA A 526 -1.46 8.68 -7.06
N LYS A 527 -0.41 8.34 -7.82
CA LYS A 527 0.60 7.36 -7.39
C LYS A 527 1.41 7.84 -6.18
N ALA A 528 1.74 9.14 -6.12
CA ALA A 528 2.42 9.73 -4.97
C ALA A 528 1.54 9.69 -3.70
N VAL A 529 0.27 10.07 -3.82
CA VAL A 529 -0.72 9.98 -2.73
C VAL A 529 -0.88 8.55 -2.23
N ALA A 530 -1.00 7.57 -3.13
CA ALA A 530 -1.07 6.14 -2.78
C ALA A 530 0.21 5.62 -2.07
N GLN A 531 1.35 6.31 -2.24
CA GLN A 531 2.62 6.02 -1.56
C GLN A 531 2.84 6.89 -0.30
N GLY A 532 1.86 7.72 0.09
CA GLY A 532 1.97 8.65 1.22
C GLY A 532 2.75 9.94 0.95
N ASP A 533 3.24 10.15 -0.27
CA ASP A 533 3.89 11.39 -0.69
C ASP A 533 2.85 12.45 -1.08
N LEU A 534 2.42 13.21 -0.09
CA LEU A 534 1.49 14.33 -0.23
C LEU A 534 2.16 15.64 -0.69
N SER A 535 3.47 15.65 -0.99
CA SER A 535 4.17 16.87 -1.44
C SER A 535 3.84 17.26 -2.88
N LYS A 536 3.30 16.32 -3.66
CA LYS A 536 3.01 16.51 -5.09
C LYS A 536 1.58 16.99 -5.32
N LYS A 537 1.44 17.92 -6.26
CA LYS A 537 0.18 18.43 -6.78
C LYS A 537 0.19 18.41 -8.29
N VAL A 538 -0.99 18.29 -8.89
CA VAL A 538 -1.20 18.36 -10.34
C VAL A 538 -0.89 19.79 -10.78
N LYS A 539 0.12 19.95 -11.62
CA LYS A 539 0.62 21.22 -12.14
C LYS A 539 0.21 21.47 -13.58
N ALA A 540 -0.09 20.43 -14.36
CA ALA A 540 -0.47 20.51 -15.77
C ALA A 540 -1.49 21.62 -16.04
N ASN A 541 -1.31 22.36 -17.14
CA ASN A 541 -2.27 23.36 -17.58
C ASN A 541 -3.48 22.65 -18.19
N ALA A 542 -4.62 22.80 -17.53
CA ALA A 542 -5.89 22.17 -17.86
C ALA A 542 -7.00 23.22 -17.92
N GLN A 543 -8.05 22.93 -18.69
CA GLN A 543 -9.26 23.73 -18.86
C GLN A 543 -10.47 22.78 -18.93
N GLY A 544 -11.68 23.30 -18.71
CA GLY A 544 -12.90 22.49 -18.66
C GLY A 544 -12.85 21.42 -17.55
N GLU A 545 -13.44 20.25 -17.82
CA GLU A 545 -13.54 19.12 -16.88
C GLU A 545 -12.17 18.67 -16.34
N VAL A 546 -11.10 18.74 -17.15
CA VAL A 546 -9.75 18.36 -16.72
C VAL A 546 -9.19 19.34 -15.68
N LEU A 547 -9.61 20.61 -15.70
CA LEU A 547 -9.28 21.58 -14.65
C LEU A 547 -10.02 21.27 -13.35
N GLU A 548 -11.29 20.86 -13.44
CA GLU A 548 -12.08 20.43 -12.28
C GLU A 548 -11.49 19.16 -11.65
N LEU A 549 -11.06 18.20 -12.45
CA LEU A 549 -10.34 17.00 -12.00
C LEU A 549 -9.00 17.36 -11.32
N LYS A 550 -8.20 18.27 -11.92
CA LYS A 550 -6.98 18.83 -11.31
C LYS A 550 -7.27 19.48 -9.95
N ASN A 551 -8.31 20.29 -9.86
CA ASN A 551 -8.69 21.00 -8.63
C ASN A 551 -9.17 20.02 -7.56
N THR A 552 -9.95 19.00 -7.94
CA THR A 552 -10.45 17.95 -7.05
C THR A 552 -9.31 17.10 -6.49
N MET A 553 -8.38 16.65 -7.35
CA MET A 553 -7.18 15.91 -6.93
C MET A 553 -6.31 16.76 -5.98
N ASN A 554 -6.07 18.03 -6.31
CA ASN A 554 -5.29 18.92 -5.46
C ASN A 554 -5.98 19.21 -4.12
N LYS A 555 -7.31 19.35 -4.09
CA LYS A 555 -8.09 19.52 -2.85
C LYS A 555 -8.05 18.27 -1.97
N MET A 556 -8.09 17.07 -2.56
CA MET A 556 -7.88 15.81 -1.84
C MET A 556 -6.50 15.77 -1.19
N VAL A 557 -5.43 16.14 -1.93
CA VAL A 557 -4.07 16.26 -1.38
C VAL A 557 -4.04 17.25 -0.22
N ASP A 558 -4.65 18.43 -0.35
CA ASP A 558 -4.70 19.43 0.73
C ASP A 558 -5.43 18.92 1.98
N GLN A 559 -6.57 18.22 1.83
CA GLN A 559 -7.30 17.62 2.94
C GLN A 559 -6.46 16.52 3.63
N LEU A 560 -5.74 15.70 2.86
CA LEU A 560 -4.83 14.68 3.39
C LEU A 560 -3.64 15.30 4.15
N ILE A 561 -3.06 16.40 3.68
CA ILE A 561 -1.98 17.12 4.38
C ILE A 561 -2.48 17.63 5.72
N LEU A 562 -3.64 18.31 5.73
CA LEU A 562 -4.22 18.87 6.96
C LEU A 562 -4.58 17.76 7.96
N PHE A 563 -5.22 16.69 7.50
CA PHE A 563 -5.56 15.53 8.34
C PHE A 563 -4.31 14.86 8.93
N SER A 564 -3.30 14.57 8.10
CA SER A 564 -2.04 13.96 8.54
C SER A 564 -1.28 14.82 9.54
N ALA A 565 -1.18 16.13 9.29
CA ALA A 565 -0.55 17.08 10.20
C ALA A 565 -1.25 17.12 11.57
N GLU A 566 -2.59 17.05 11.57
CA GLU A 566 -3.40 17.20 12.75
C GLU A 566 -3.48 15.91 13.59
N VAL A 567 -3.59 14.73 12.95
CA VAL A 567 -3.43 13.43 13.64
C VAL A 567 -2.05 13.34 14.27
N ARG A 568 -0.99 13.71 13.54
CA ARG A 568 0.38 13.74 14.09
C ARG A 568 0.49 14.67 15.30
N ARG A 569 -0.16 15.84 15.26
CA ARG A 569 -0.16 16.80 16.38
C ARG A 569 -0.87 16.23 17.61
N VAL A 570 -2.09 15.70 17.46
CA VAL A 570 -2.85 15.14 18.60
C VAL A 570 -2.18 13.89 19.18
N SER A 571 -1.64 13.01 18.33
CA SER A 571 -0.87 11.85 18.79
C SER A 571 0.39 12.25 19.56
N LEU A 572 1.06 13.35 19.17
CA LEU A 572 2.20 13.88 19.93
C LEU A 572 1.75 14.51 21.25
N GLU A 573 0.79 15.44 21.22
CA GLU A 573 0.34 16.16 22.43
C GLU A 573 -0.27 15.22 23.47
N VAL A 574 -1.25 14.40 23.09
CA VAL A 574 -2.01 13.55 24.03
C VAL A 574 -1.30 12.22 24.28
N GLY A 575 -0.67 11.63 23.27
CA GLY A 575 -0.05 10.31 23.35
C GLY A 575 1.40 10.29 23.84
N VAL A 576 2.18 11.37 23.62
CA VAL A 576 3.62 11.40 23.95
C VAL A 576 3.96 12.48 24.98
N GLU A 577 3.49 13.71 24.79
CA GLU A 577 3.81 14.84 25.67
C GLU A 577 2.93 14.91 26.94
N GLY A 578 1.84 14.13 27.00
CA GLY A 578 0.89 14.14 28.12
C GLY A 578 0.10 15.44 28.26
N LYS A 579 0.01 16.26 27.21
CA LYS A 579 -0.82 17.48 27.15
C LYS A 579 -2.29 17.12 26.92
N LEU A 580 -2.93 16.63 27.98
CA LEU A 580 -4.30 16.13 27.96
C LEU A 580 -5.33 17.24 27.66
N GLY A 581 -6.10 17.08 26.59
CA GLY A 581 -7.11 18.03 26.09
C GLY A 581 -6.97 18.41 24.61
N GLY A 582 -5.90 17.99 23.93
CA GLY A 582 -5.74 18.20 22.49
C GLY A 582 -6.81 17.46 21.67
N GLN A 583 -7.43 18.18 20.72
CA GLN A 583 -8.38 17.64 19.74
C GLN A 583 -7.96 18.04 18.33
N ALA A 584 -8.25 17.17 17.35
CA ALA A 584 -8.01 17.37 15.94
C ALA A 584 -9.12 18.23 15.32
N VAL A 585 -8.75 19.33 14.69
CA VAL A 585 -9.66 20.26 14.01
C VAL A 585 -9.30 20.35 12.53
N VAL A 586 -9.88 19.46 11.72
CA VAL A 586 -9.78 19.51 10.26
C VAL A 586 -11.03 20.20 9.69
N LYS A 587 -10.85 21.28 8.92
CA LYS A 587 -11.97 22.02 8.31
C LYS A 587 -12.42 21.34 7.02
N ASP A 588 -13.71 21.52 6.70
CA ASP A 588 -14.33 21.09 5.44
C ASP A 588 -14.17 19.59 5.12
N VAL A 589 -14.18 18.73 6.15
CA VAL A 589 -14.22 17.27 6.03
C VAL A 589 -15.63 16.72 6.19
N GLY A 590 -15.94 15.67 5.44
CA GLY A 590 -17.21 14.96 5.46
C GLY A 590 -17.03 13.48 5.11
N GLY A 591 -18.05 12.67 5.36
CA GLY A 591 -17.96 11.20 5.27
C GLY A 591 -16.85 10.66 6.18
N THR A 592 -16.16 9.63 5.70
CA THR A 592 -15.13 8.90 6.46
C THR A 592 -14.03 9.79 7.06
N TRP A 593 -13.69 10.92 6.42
CA TRP A 593 -12.71 11.87 6.98
C TRP A 593 -13.19 12.54 8.26
N LYS A 594 -14.49 12.83 8.35
CA LYS A 594 -15.11 13.34 9.56
C LYS A 594 -15.17 12.23 10.61
N ASP A 595 -15.68 11.05 10.25
CA ASP A 595 -15.81 9.92 11.18
C ASP A 595 -14.46 9.55 11.80
N LEU A 596 -13.39 9.56 11.01
CA LEU A 596 -12.03 9.28 11.49
C LEU A 596 -11.48 10.40 12.39
N THR A 597 -11.81 11.67 12.10
CA THR A 597 -11.47 12.82 12.97
C THR A 597 -12.22 12.73 14.31
N ASP A 598 -13.51 12.40 14.27
CA ASP A 598 -14.36 12.25 15.46
C ASP A 598 -13.93 11.04 16.31
N ASN A 599 -13.46 9.95 15.68
CA ASN A 599 -12.86 8.80 16.36
C ASN A 599 -11.53 9.15 17.06
N VAL A 600 -10.62 9.89 16.39
CA VAL A 600 -9.37 10.38 17.00
C VAL A 600 -9.68 11.31 18.17
N ASN A 601 -10.67 12.19 18.03
CA ASN A 601 -11.13 13.09 19.11
C ASN A 601 -11.75 12.33 20.28
N THR A 602 -12.52 11.28 20.01
CA THR A 602 -13.10 10.41 21.05
C THR A 602 -12.01 9.65 21.81
N MET A 603 -11.01 9.10 21.10
CA MET A 603 -9.84 8.47 21.71
C MET A 603 -9.05 9.45 22.58
N ALA A 604 -8.76 10.65 22.07
CA ALA A 604 -8.02 11.68 22.78
C ALA A 604 -8.76 12.19 24.03
N ALA A 605 -10.09 12.36 23.94
CA ALA A 605 -10.95 12.75 25.06
C ALA A 605 -11.06 11.65 26.13
N ASN A 606 -11.16 10.38 25.73
CA ASN A 606 -11.16 9.25 26.64
C ASN A 606 -9.84 9.16 27.41
N LEU A 607 -8.69 9.14 26.71
CA LEU A 607 -7.36 9.13 27.33
C LEU A 607 -7.17 10.35 28.26
N THR A 608 -7.57 11.54 27.81
CA THR A 608 -7.54 12.78 28.61
C THR A 608 -8.31 12.64 29.93
N THR A 609 -9.53 12.13 29.87
CA THR A 609 -10.42 12.03 31.05
C THR A 609 -9.95 10.93 32.00
N GLN A 610 -9.55 9.79 31.46
CA GLN A 610 -9.11 8.61 32.22
C GLN A 610 -7.76 8.87 32.93
N VAL A 611 -6.74 9.34 32.21
CA VAL A 611 -5.42 9.63 32.79
C VAL A 611 -5.49 10.77 33.80
N ARG A 612 -6.30 11.82 33.53
CA ARG A 612 -6.50 12.92 34.50
C ARG A 612 -7.18 12.42 35.78
N SER A 613 -8.21 11.58 35.68
CA SER A 613 -8.88 10.98 36.84
C SER A 613 -7.94 10.09 37.67
N ILE A 614 -7.10 9.28 37.03
CA ILE A 614 -6.06 8.50 37.72
C ILE A 614 -5.08 9.44 38.45
N ALA A 615 -4.57 10.47 37.77
CA ALA A 615 -3.62 11.42 38.36
C ALA A 615 -4.20 12.19 39.56
N GLU A 616 -5.48 12.59 39.50
CA GLU A 616 -6.17 13.26 40.61
C GLU A 616 -6.30 12.36 41.84
N VAL A 617 -6.62 11.08 41.65
CA VAL A 617 -6.76 10.10 42.76
C VAL A 617 -5.39 9.73 43.33
N THR A 618 -4.38 9.46 42.51
CA THR A 618 -3.01 9.21 42.99
C THR A 618 -2.45 10.42 43.74
N LYS A 619 -2.78 11.66 43.31
CA LYS A 619 -2.41 12.87 44.04
C LYS A 619 -3.16 12.99 45.37
N ALA A 620 -4.44 12.61 45.43
CA ALA A 620 -5.19 12.57 46.69
C ALA A 620 -4.59 11.56 47.67
N VAL A 621 -4.25 10.35 47.21
CA VAL A 621 -3.55 9.32 48.00
C VAL A 621 -2.21 9.84 48.54
N ALA A 622 -1.41 10.51 47.69
CA ALA A 622 -0.14 11.13 48.10
C ALA A 622 -0.30 12.25 49.15
N MET A 623 -1.49 12.86 49.23
CA MET A 623 -1.86 13.86 50.26
C MET A 623 -2.58 13.23 51.47
N GLY A 624 -2.74 11.90 51.52
CA GLY A 624 -3.45 11.18 52.58
C GLY A 624 -4.97 11.18 52.46
N ASP A 625 -5.53 11.76 51.40
CA ASP A 625 -6.97 11.73 51.11
C ASP A 625 -7.34 10.41 50.42
N LEU A 626 -7.70 9.42 51.24
CA LEU A 626 -8.16 8.09 50.85
C LEU A 626 -9.69 8.03 50.64
N SER A 627 -10.36 9.18 50.51
CA SER A 627 -11.81 9.23 50.25
C SER A 627 -12.14 9.14 48.76
N LYS A 628 -11.22 9.57 47.88
CA LYS A 628 -11.43 9.64 46.43
C LYS A 628 -11.14 8.32 45.74
N LYS A 629 -11.92 8.04 44.69
CA LYS A 629 -11.73 6.91 43.78
C LYS A 629 -11.81 7.38 42.33
N ILE A 630 -11.26 6.57 41.43
CA ILE A 630 -11.45 6.74 39.99
C ILE A 630 -12.87 6.29 39.68
N GLU A 631 -13.73 7.20 39.23
CA GLU A 631 -15.13 6.91 38.91
C GLU A 631 -15.40 6.77 37.41
N VAL A 632 -14.62 7.47 36.56
CA VAL A 632 -14.73 7.53 35.09
C VAL A 632 -14.91 6.14 34.45
N GLU A 633 -15.78 6.04 33.43
CA GLU A 633 -15.98 4.80 32.68
C GLU A 633 -14.74 4.41 31.86
N THR A 634 -14.36 3.14 31.97
CA THR A 634 -13.11 2.59 31.45
C THR A 634 -13.35 1.15 30.98
N ARG A 635 -12.58 0.69 29.99
CA ARG A 635 -12.62 -0.69 29.46
C ARG A 635 -11.19 -1.18 29.20
N GLY A 636 -11.01 -2.50 29.10
CA GLY A 636 -9.69 -3.12 28.89
C GLY A 636 -8.69 -2.77 30.00
N GLU A 637 -7.41 -2.65 29.65
CA GLU A 637 -6.30 -2.41 30.59
C GLU A 637 -6.51 -1.19 31.52
N ILE A 638 -7.20 -0.14 31.04
CA ILE A 638 -7.51 1.05 31.85
C ILE A 638 -8.56 0.74 32.93
N LEU A 639 -9.47 -0.21 32.71
CA LEU A 639 -10.39 -0.70 33.74
C LEU A 639 -9.64 -1.50 34.80
N ASP A 640 -8.68 -2.35 34.40
CA ASP A 640 -7.86 -3.10 35.35
C ASP A 640 -6.97 -2.17 36.18
N LEU A 641 -6.40 -1.13 35.57
CA LEU A 641 -5.67 -0.07 36.26
C LEU A 641 -6.57 0.70 37.23
N LYS A 642 -7.78 1.10 36.81
CA LYS A 642 -8.80 1.72 37.68
C LYS A 642 -9.11 0.84 38.88
N ASN A 643 -9.35 -0.45 38.67
CA ASN A 643 -9.67 -1.41 39.72
C ASN A 643 -8.49 -1.59 40.68
N THR A 644 -7.28 -1.74 40.16
CA THR A 644 -6.04 -1.89 40.96
C THR A 644 -5.79 -0.65 41.84
N VAL A 645 -5.90 0.56 41.29
CA VAL A 645 -5.72 1.81 42.05
C VAL A 645 -6.84 1.97 43.09
N ASN A 646 -8.10 1.70 42.73
CA ASN A 646 -9.21 1.77 43.69
C ASN A 646 -9.09 0.72 44.82
N MET A 647 -8.63 -0.50 44.53
CA MET A 647 -8.34 -1.53 45.54
C MET A 647 -7.19 -1.11 46.46
N MET A 648 -6.14 -0.50 45.92
CA MET A 648 -5.05 0.07 46.74
C MET A 648 -5.57 1.17 47.68
N VAL A 649 -6.43 2.07 47.19
CA VAL A 649 -7.08 3.09 48.04
C VAL A 649 -7.89 2.45 49.17
N ASP A 650 -8.68 1.41 48.87
CA ASP A 650 -9.47 0.69 49.87
C ASP A 650 -8.58 -0.01 50.92
N GLN A 651 -7.54 -0.72 50.49
CA GLN A 651 -6.58 -1.38 51.39
C GLN A 651 -5.88 -0.36 52.31
N LEU A 652 -5.38 0.75 51.74
CA LEU A 652 -4.78 1.85 52.51
C LEU A 652 -5.76 2.44 53.53
N ARG A 653 -7.03 2.62 53.15
CA ARG A 653 -8.06 3.21 54.01
C ARG A 653 -8.39 2.30 55.19
N VAL A 654 -8.55 0.99 54.95
CA VAL A 654 -8.78 0.03 56.04
C VAL A 654 -7.54 -0.07 56.94
N PHE A 655 -6.33 -0.19 56.36
CA PHE A 655 -5.08 -0.23 57.13
C PHE A 655 -4.90 1.00 58.03
N ALA A 656 -5.08 2.21 57.49
CA ALA A 656 -4.97 3.45 58.26
C ALA A 656 -6.00 3.50 59.40
N SER A 657 -7.24 3.05 59.16
CA SER A 657 -8.29 3.01 60.19
C SER A 657 -7.96 2.00 61.31
N GLU A 658 -7.43 0.83 60.96
CA GLU A 658 -7.11 -0.24 61.90
C GLU A 658 -5.87 0.08 62.75
N VAL A 659 -4.82 0.64 62.15
CA VAL A 659 -3.64 1.12 62.90
C VAL A 659 -4.03 2.23 63.87
N THR A 660 -4.85 3.20 63.43
CA THR A 660 -5.37 4.27 64.29
C THR A 660 -6.20 3.70 65.44
N ARG A 661 -7.04 2.70 65.15
CA ARG A 661 -7.89 2.04 66.15
C ARG A 661 -7.08 1.29 67.20
N VAL A 662 -6.08 0.49 66.80
CA VAL A 662 -5.21 -0.27 67.72
C VAL A 662 -4.31 0.65 68.54
N ALA A 663 -3.73 1.69 67.92
CA ALA A 663 -2.93 2.69 68.62
C ALA A 663 -3.76 3.39 69.72
N ARG A 664 -5.02 3.73 69.42
CA ARG A 664 -5.95 4.27 70.43
C ARG A 664 -6.27 3.23 71.52
N GLU A 665 -6.76 2.05 71.15
CA GLU A 665 -7.22 1.03 72.10
C GLU A 665 -6.12 0.55 73.05
N VAL A 666 -4.98 0.10 72.50
CA VAL A 666 -3.89 -0.49 73.28
C VAL A 666 -2.96 0.58 73.85
N GLY A 667 -2.66 1.63 73.07
CA GLY A 667 -1.70 2.67 73.45
C GLY A 667 -2.26 3.78 74.33
N THR A 668 -3.54 4.16 74.20
CA THR A 668 -4.14 5.29 74.96
C THR A 668 -5.29 4.91 75.89
N GLU A 669 -6.14 3.96 75.51
CA GLU A 669 -7.32 3.56 76.32
C GLU A 669 -7.03 2.39 77.28
N GLY A 670 -5.86 1.75 77.18
CA GLY A 670 -5.49 0.61 78.01
C GLY A 670 -6.32 -0.66 77.76
N LYS A 671 -7.01 -0.75 76.62
CA LYS A 671 -7.81 -1.92 76.21
C LYS A 671 -6.90 -3.02 75.65
N LEU A 672 -6.20 -3.70 76.56
CA LEU A 672 -5.21 -4.73 76.24
C LEU A 672 -5.84 -5.96 75.55
N GLY A 673 -5.36 -6.27 74.34
CA GLY A 673 -5.84 -7.36 73.48
C GLY A 673 -6.36 -6.91 72.11
N GLY A 674 -6.40 -5.60 71.84
CA GLY A 674 -6.71 -5.08 70.50
C GLY A 674 -5.68 -5.49 69.45
N GLN A 675 -6.13 -5.96 68.30
CA GLN A 675 -5.31 -6.34 67.14
C GLN A 675 -5.93 -5.75 65.86
N ALA A 676 -5.09 -5.39 64.90
CA ALA A 676 -5.45 -4.87 63.59
C ALA A 676 -5.87 -6.03 62.68
N ARG A 677 -6.99 -5.86 61.99
CA ARG A 677 -7.58 -6.83 61.06
C ARG A 677 -7.82 -6.18 59.70
N VAL A 678 -6.79 -6.19 58.87
CA VAL A 678 -6.85 -5.69 57.51
C VAL A 678 -7.04 -6.90 56.57
N PRO A 679 -8.20 -7.05 55.90
CA PRO A 679 -8.45 -8.19 55.02
C PRO A 679 -7.65 -8.05 53.71
N ASN A 680 -7.30 -9.18 53.11
CA ASN A 680 -6.64 -9.25 51.79
C ASN A 680 -5.36 -8.40 51.68
N VAL A 681 -4.56 -8.35 52.76
CA VAL A 681 -3.21 -7.77 52.74
C VAL A 681 -2.17 -8.85 52.49
N ASP A 682 -1.15 -8.49 51.71
CA ASP A 682 0.00 -9.34 51.44
C ASP A 682 1.29 -8.52 51.35
N GLY A 683 2.44 -9.19 51.37
CA GLY A 683 3.76 -8.55 51.39
C GLY A 683 3.89 -7.51 52.51
N THR A 684 4.48 -6.35 52.20
CA THR A 684 4.79 -5.29 53.18
C THR A 684 3.58 -4.83 54.02
N TRP A 685 2.36 -4.85 53.46
CA TRP A 685 1.15 -4.48 54.22
C TRP A 685 0.79 -5.51 55.30
N LYS A 686 1.03 -6.78 55.01
CA LYS A 686 0.90 -7.88 55.97
C LYS A 686 1.98 -7.79 57.03
N ASP A 687 3.23 -7.62 56.63
CA ASP A 687 4.37 -7.47 57.55
C ASP A 687 4.16 -6.30 58.54
N LEU A 688 3.68 -5.13 58.08
CA LEU A 688 3.33 -4.02 58.98
C LEU A 688 2.17 -4.37 59.92
N THR A 689 1.13 -5.05 59.42
CA THR A 689 -0.03 -5.46 60.24
C THR A 689 0.40 -6.44 61.34
N ASP A 690 1.25 -7.41 61.00
CA ASP A 690 1.78 -8.41 61.93
C ASP A 690 2.77 -7.81 62.93
N ASN A 691 3.56 -6.81 62.53
CA ASN A 691 4.41 -6.03 63.45
C ASN A 691 3.59 -5.21 64.46
N VAL A 692 2.53 -4.52 64.01
CA VAL A 692 1.60 -3.79 64.90
C VAL A 692 0.91 -4.76 65.87
N ASN A 693 0.48 -5.93 65.38
CA ASN A 693 -0.13 -6.97 66.21
C ASN A 693 0.84 -7.59 67.21
N THR A 694 2.11 -7.77 66.82
CA THR A 694 3.18 -8.26 67.71
C THR A 694 3.46 -7.25 68.82
N MET A 695 3.58 -5.95 68.47
CA MET A 695 3.74 -4.87 69.45
C MET A 695 2.56 -4.82 70.45
N ALA A 696 1.32 -4.83 69.95
CA ALA A 696 0.13 -4.81 70.77
C ALA A 696 0.02 -6.06 71.68
N THR A 697 0.40 -7.23 71.19
CA THR A 697 0.40 -8.50 71.94
C THR A 697 1.48 -8.51 73.03
N ASN A 698 2.67 -7.98 72.73
CA ASN A 698 3.76 -7.83 73.70
C ASN A 698 3.35 -6.89 74.83
N LEU A 699 2.90 -5.67 74.53
CA LEU A 699 2.43 -4.71 75.54
C LEU A 699 1.27 -5.28 76.37
N THR A 700 0.31 -5.94 75.73
CA THR A 700 -0.82 -6.62 76.39
C THR A 700 -0.35 -7.67 77.39
N THR A 701 0.61 -8.51 77.00
CA THR A 701 1.12 -9.60 77.85
C THR A 701 1.93 -9.04 79.02
N GLN A 702 2.82 -8.08 78.74
CA GLN A 702 3.69 -7.43 79.72
C GLN A 702 2.89 -6.72 80.82
N VAL A 703 2.00 -5.80 80.45
CA VAL A 703 1.18 -5.03 81.40
C VAL A 703 0.23 -5.94 82.19
N ARG A 704 -0.38 -6.95 81.54
CA ARG A 704 -1.26 -7.90 82.21
C ARG A 704 -0.52 -8.77 83.23
N SER A 705 0.71 -9.20 82.95
CA SER A 705 1.53 -9.94 83.91
C SER A 705 1.97 -9.10 85.11
N ILE A 706 2.32 -7.82 84.90
CA ILE A 706 2.56 -6.88 86.02
C ILE A 706 1.30 -6.76 86.87
N ALA A 707 0.14 -6.51 86.27
CA ALA A 707 -1.13 -6.37 86.98
C ALA A 707 -1.53 -7.60 87.81
N VAL A 708 -1.28 -8.82 87.30
CA VAL A 708 -1.53 -10.07 88.05
C VAL A 708 -0.67 -10.15 89.31
N VAL A 709 0.61 -9.78 89.23
CA VAL A 709 1.54 -9.83 90.36
C VAL A 709 1.26 -8.71 91.36
N THR A 710 1.03 -7.49 90.91
CA THR A 710 0.64 -6.38 91.79
C THR A 710 -0.67 -6.66 92.52
N LYS A 711 -1.65 -7.31 91.87
CA LYS A 711 -2.90 -7.76 92.52
C LYS A 711 -2.67 -8.90 93.51
N ALA A 712 -1.72 -9.79 93.26
CA ALA A 712 -1.33 -10.83 94.22
C ALA A 712 -0.71 -10.22 95.49
N VAL A 713 0.24 -9.28 95.32
CA VAL A 713 0.85 -8.51 96.41
C VAL A 713 -0.20 -7.76 97.23
N ALA A 714 -1.13 -7.07 96.57
CA ALA A 714 -2.22 -6.35 97.25
C ALA A 714 -3.14 -7.28 98.08
N ASN A 715 -3.24 -8.56 97.71
CA ASN A 715 -3.98 -9.59 98.44
C ASN A 715 -3.10 -10.36 99.47
N GLY A 716 -1.83 -9.96 99.66
CA GLY A 716 -0.88 -10.64 100.56
C GLY A 716 -0.22 -11.91 100.01
N ASP A 717 -0.47 -12.27 98.74
CA ASP A 717 0.18 -13.40 98.06
C ASP A 717 1.55 -12.98 97.49
N LEU A 718 2.57 -13.07 98.33
CA LEU A 718 3.97 -12.77 98.01
C LEU A 718 4.71 -13.95 97.35
N SER A 719 3.99 -15.00 96.90
CA SER A 719 4.60 -16.13 96.20
C SER A 719 4.80 -15.89 94.70
N LYS A 720 4.05 -14.94 94.12
CA LYS A 720 4.01 -14.69 92.67
C LYS A 720 5.02 -13.63 92.24
N LYS A 721 5.67 -13.88 91.10
CA LYS A 721 6.61 -12.97 90.42
C LYS A 721 6.26 -12.81 88.95
N ILE A 722 6.73 -11.74 88.34
CA ILE A 722 6.61 -11.51 86.90
C ILE A 722 7.63 -12.42 86.21
N GLN A 723 7.13 -13.42 85.48
CA GLN A 723 7.97 -14.42 84.79
C GLN A 723 8.19 -14.13 83.30
N VAL A 724 7.37 -13.27 82.67
CA VAL A 724 7.44 -13.00 81.23
C VAL A 724 8.82 -12.48 80.83
N THR A 725 9.32 -12.94 79.68
CA THR A 725 10.56 -12.46 79.06
C THR A 725 10.32 -11.08 78.45
N VAL A 726 11.12 -10.12 78.88
CA VAL A 726 10.99 -8.69 78.54
C VAL A 726 12.39 -8.08 78.43
N SER A 727 12.49 -6.94 77.74
CA SER A 727 13.76 -6.25 77.49
C SER A 727 13.56 -4.73 77.56
N GLY A 728 14.64 -3.98 77.77
CA GLY A 728 14.57 -2.52 77.95
C GLY A 728 13.85 -2.13 79.24
N GLU A 729 13.22 -0.96 79.25
CA GLU A 729 12.55 -0.36 80.42
C GLU A 729 11.51 -1.27 81.10
N ILE A 730 10.86 -2.16 80.33
CA ILE A 730 9.91 -3.14 80.88
C ILE A 730 10.61 -4.25 81.69
N SER A 731 11.88 -4.54 81.40
CA SER A 731 12.73 -5.41 82.24
C SER A 731 13.07 -4.73 83.56
N ASP A 732 13.48 -3.46 83.51
CA ASP A 732 13.79 -2.69 84.72
C ASP A 732 12.56 -2.59 85.64
N LEU A 733 11.37 -2.39 85.06
CA LEU A 733 10.09 -2.42 85.78
C LEU A 733 9.77 -3.80 86.36
N LYS A 734 9.96 -4.88 85.58
CA LYS A 734 9.79 -6.27 86.04
C LYS A 734 10.68 -6.55 87.25
N ASP A 735 11.95 -6.20 87.16
CA ASP A 735 12.93 -6.50 88.19
C ASP A 735 12.71 -5.62 89.43
N THR A 736 12.33 -4.35 89.25
CA THR A 736 11.88 -3.47 90.35
C THR A 736 10.69 -4.06 91.11
N VAL A 737 9.65 -4.51 90.41
CA VAL A 737 8.46 -5.12 91.04
C VAL A 737 8.80 -6.46 91.69
N ASN A 738 9.63 -7.30 91.05
CA ASN A 738 10.06 -8.59 91.62
C ASN A 738 10.93 -8.39 92.89
N ASN A 739 11.84 -7.42 92.90
CA ASN A 739 12.66 -7.07 94.06
C ASN A 739 11.80 -6.54 95.23
N MET A 740 10.78 -5.73 94.93
CA MET A 740 9.78 -5.30 95.92
C MET A 740 9.03 -6.50 96.52
N VAL A 741 8.60 -7.47 95.70
CA VAL A 741 7.96 -8.71 96.17
C VAL A 741 8.90 -9.48 97.12
N ASP A 742 10.18 -9.60 96.77
CA ASP A 742 11.16 -10.30 97.62
C ASP A 742 11.38 -9.57 98.96
N GLN A 743 11.55 -8.25 98.95
CA GLN A 743 11.69 -7.45 100.17
C GLN A 743 10.47 -7.58 101.08
N LEU A 744 9.26 -7.47 100.52
CA LEU A 744 8.01 -7.70 101.25
C LEU A 744 7.95 -9.11 101.85
N ARG A 745 8.39 -10.13 101.10
CA ARG A 745 8.35 -11.53 101.54
C ARG A 745 9.30 -11.79 102.70
N VAL A 746 10.52 -11.28 102.63
CA VAL A 746 11.49 -11.39 103.73
C VAL A 746 10.99 -10.63 104.95
N PHE A 747 10.54 -9.38 104.78
CA PHE A 747 9.96 -8.58 105.86
C PHE A 747 8.79 -9.31 106.56
N ALA A 748 7.82 -9.84 105.79
CA ALA A 748 6.69 -10.57 106.33
C ALA A 748 7.13 -11.83 107.10
N SER A 749 8.12 -12.58 106.60
CA SER A 749 8.65 -13.75 107.32
C SER A 749 9.37 -13.37 108.62
N GLU A 750 10.13 -12.28 108.62
CA GLU A 750 10.90 -11.82 109.77
C GLU A 750 10.01 -11.24 110.87
N VAL A 751 9.01 -10.42 110.52
CA VAL A 751 8.01 -9.94 111.48
C VAL A 751 7.22 -11.11 112.08
N THR A 752 6.81 -12.08 111.27
CA THR A 752 6.13 -13.30 111.77
C THR A 752 7.03 -14.11 112.69
N ARG A 753 8.32 -14.24 112.36
CA ARG A 753 9.30 -14.96 113.17
C ARG A 753 9.54 -14.29 114.52
N VAL A 754 9.76 -12.97 114.56
CA VAL A 754 9.99 -12.22 115.80
C VAL A 754 8.73 -12.15 116.66
N ALA A 755 7.55 -11.92 116.06
CA ALA A 755 6.28 -11.96 116.78
C ALA A 755 6.05 -13.32 117.46
N ARG A 756 6.38 -14.42 116.78
CA ARG A 756 6.35 -15.77 117.38
C ARG A 756 7.41 -15.93 118.47
N GLU A 757 8.68 -15.67 118.19
CA GLU A 757 9.79 -15.94 119.11
C GLU A 757 9.70 -15.12 120.39
N VAL A 758 9.52 -13.80 120.28
CA VAL A 758 9.49 -12.89 121.44
C VAL A 758 8.09 -12.82 122.05
N GLY A 759 7.03 -12.82 121.23
CA GLY A 759 5.66 -12.65 121.69
C GLY A 759 4.95 -13.93 122.15
N THR A 760 5.27 -15.11 121.61
CA THR A 760 4.58 -16.37 121.95
C THR A 760 5.48 -17.45 122.56
N GLU A 761 6.73 -17.58 122.12
CA GLU A 761 7.65 -18.62 122.62
C GLU A 761 8.51 -18.15 123.80
N GLY A 762 8.48 -16.87 124.15
CA GLY A 762 9.28 -16.29 125.25
C GLY A 762 10.80 -16.34 125.00
N LYS A 763 11.24 -16.48 123.75
CA LYS A 763 12.65 -16.45 123.35
C LYS A 763 13.14 -15.01 123.24
N LEU A 764 13.45 -14.43 124.39
CA LEU A 764 13.83 -13.02 124.53
C LEU A 764 15.21 -12.72 123.89
N GLY A 765 15.24 -11.74 122.98
CA GLY A 765 16.42 -11.33 122.22
C GLY A 765 16.35 -11.58 120.70
N GLY A 766 15.19 -11.96 120.15
CA GLY A 766 14.99 -12.09 118.71
C GLY A 766 14.79 -10.73 118.03
N GLU A 767 15.60 -10.44 117.02
CA GLU A 767 15.49 -9.25 116.16
C GLU A 767 15.16 -9.66 114.71
N ALA A 768 14.41 -8.82 113.99
CA ALA A 768 14.09 -8.95 112.59
C ALA A 768 15.25 -8.41 111.74
N ILE A 769 15.78 -9.24 110.86
CA ILE A 769 16.92 -8.93 110.00
C ILE A 769 16.44 -8.98 108.55
N VAL A 770 16.02 -7.82 108.04
CA VAL A 770 15.58 -7.67 106.65
C VAL A 770 16.71 -7.01 105.85
N PRO A 771 17.39 -7.71 104.92
CA PRO A 771 18.44 -7.11 104.11
C PRO A 771 17.92 -5.99 103.22
N THR A 772 18.79 -5.01 102.93
CA THR A 772 18.60 -3.98 101.89
C THR A 772 17.30 -3.15 101.95
N VAL A 773 16.70 -2.99 103.14
CA VAL A 773 15.55 -2.08 103.36
C VAL A 773 15.99 -0.62 103.55
N SER A 774 15.14 0.31 103.11
CA SER A 774 15.30 1.76 103.29
C SER A 774 13.93 2.45 103.37
N GLY A 775 13.90 3.70 103.85
CA GLY A 775 12.66 4.43 104.12
C GLY A 775 11.75 3.69 105.11
N THR A 776 10.43 3.76 104.88
CA THR A 776 9.40 3.17 105.76
C THR A 776 9.63 1.70 106.10
N TRP A 777 10.23 0.91 105.21
CA TRP A 777 10.55 -0.50 105.48
C TRP A 777 11.60 -0.65 106.57
N LYS A 778 12.63 0.19 106.55
CA LYS A 778 13.64 0.24 107.60
C LYS A 778 13.02 0.72 108.91
N ASP A 779 12.25 1.81 108.86
CA ASP A 779 11.59 2.36 110.05
C ASP A 779 10.68 1.33 110.73
N LEU A 780 9.96 0.51 109.96
CA LEU A 780 9.13 -0.57 110.49
C LEU A 780 9.96 -1.72 111.09
N THR A 781 11.07 -2.13 110.45
CA THR A 781 11.99 -3.13 111.02
C THR A 781 12.60 -2.63 112.34
N ASP A 782 13.08 -1.39 112.37
CA ASP A 782 13.68 -0.76 113.55
C ASP A 782 12.64 -0.60 114.69
N ASN A 783 11.38 -0.29 114.38
CA ASN A 783 10.28 -0.27 115.36
C ASN A 783 9.94 -1.66 115.92
N VAL A 784 9.89 -2.70 115.07
CA VAL A 784 9.67 -4.09 115.52
C VAL A 784 10.81 -4.56 116.42
N ASN A 785 12.06 -4.21 116.08
CA ASN A 785 13.24 -4.51 116.90
C ASN A 785 13.23 -3.76 118.23
N THR A 786 12.83 -2.49 118.22
CA THR A 786 12.66 -1.68 119.44
C THR A 786 11.60 -2.29 120.37
N MET A 787 10.46 -2.72 119.82
CA MET A 787 9.42 -3.43 120.58
C MET A 787 9.94 -4.76 121.17
N ALA A 788 10.65 -5.55 120.37
CA ALA A 788 11.22 -6.82 120.79
C ALA A 788 12.29 -6.66 121.88
N ALA A 789 13.15 -5.65 121.78
CA ALA A 789 14.18 -5.31 122.76
C ALA A 789 13.58 -4.81 124.09
N ASN A 790 12.53 -3.98 124.02
CA ASN A 790 11.80 -3.52 125.20
C ASN A 790 11.16 -4.70 125.95
N LEU A 791 10.36 -5.54 125.27
CA LEU A 791 9.76 -6.73 125.86
C LEU A 791 10.82 -7.68 126.44
N THR A 792 11.91 -7.90 125.70
CA THR A 792 13.05 -8.71 126.14
C THR A 792 13.65 -8.22 127.45
N THR A 793 13.90 -6.91 127.56
CA THR A 793 14.54 -6.32 128.73
C THR A 793 13.60 -6.34 129.93
N GLN A 794 12.34 -5.96 129.72
CA GLN A 794 11.32 -5.89 130.77
C GLN A 794 10.99 -7.28 131.35
N VAL A 795 10.69 -8.27 130.50
CA VAL A 795 10.37 -9.64 130.95
C VAL A 795 11.59 -10.33 131.58
N ARG A 796 12.81 -10.10 131.05
CA ARG A 796 14.03 -10.67 131.64
C ARG A 796 14.29 -10.12 133.05
N SER A 797 14.13 -8.81 133.28
CA SER A 797 14.28 -8.23 134.62
C SER A 797 13.21 -8.67 135.62
N ILE A 798 11.95 -8.85 135.17
CA ILE A 798 10.91 -9.48 136.01
C ILE A 798 11.35 -10.89 136.40
N ALA A 799 11.77 -11.71 135.43
CA ALA A 799 12.20 -13.09 135.67
C ALA A 799 13.44 -13.20 136.58
N GLU A 800 14.38 -12.25 136.51
CA GLU A 800 15.54 -12.20 137.42
C GLU A 800 15.14 -11.90 138.86
N VAL A 801 14.23 -10.96 139.08
CA VAL A 801 13.76 -10.59 140.42
C VAL A 801 12.91 -11.71 141.02
N THR A 802 11.98 -12.29 140.26
CA THR A 802 11.20 -13.46 140.72
C THR A 802 12.11 -14.67 141.04
N LYS A 803 13.20 -14.88 140.28
CA LYS A 803 14.23 -15.89 140.59
C LYS A 803 15.04 -15.58 141.85
N ALA A 804 15.27 -14.30 142.16
CA ALA A 804 15.96 -13.89 143.38
C ALA A 804 15.07 -14.11 144.61
N VAL A 805 13.81 -13.67 144.54
CA VAL A 805 12.77 -13.93 145.55
C VAL A 805 12.63 -15.42 145.83
N ALA A 806 12.55 -16.26 144.80
CA ALA A 806 12.46 -17.72 144.94
C ALA A 806 13.70 -18.37 145.59
N ARG A 807 14.83 -17.67 145.71
CA ARG A 807 16.05 -18.09 146.42
C ARG A 807 16.19 -17.44 147.81
N GLY A 808 15.21 -16.65 148.24
CA GLY A 808 15.27 -15.87 149.49
C GLY A 808 16.06 -14.56 149.41
N ASP A 809 16.51 -14.14 148.22
CA ASP A 809 17.16 -12.84 148.01
C ASP A 809 16.11 -11.76 147.74
N LEU A 810 15.62 -11.16 148.82
CA LEU A 810 14.61 -10.09 148.82
C LEU A 810 15.20 -8.68 148.66
N SER A 811 16.51 -8.57 148.36
CA SER A 811 17.17 -7.27 148.15
C SER A 811 16.96 -6.71 146.74
N LYS A 812 16.51 -7.54 145.78
CA LYS A 812 16.40 -7.18 144.37
C LYS A 812 15.00 -6.67 144.01
N LYS A 813 14.98 -5.58 143.25
CA LYS A 813 13.77 -4.99 142.64
C LYS A 813 13.93 -4.85 141.14
N ILE A 814 12.80 -4.75 140.45
CA ILE A 814 12.76 -4.44 139.02
C ILE A 814 12.95 -2.93 138.88
N TYR A 815 14.01 -2.52 138.18
CA TYR A 815 14.34 -1.10 137.95
C TYR A 815 14.00 -0.61 136.53
N VAL A 816 14.01 -1.49 135.53
CA VAL A 816 13.78 -1.17 134.10
C VAL A 816 12.56 -0.28 133.88
N GLU A 817 12.67 0.69 132.98
CA GLU A 817 11.56 1.58 132.61
C GLU A 817 10.46 0.80 131.87
N THR A 818 9.23 0.95 132.38
CA THR A 818 8.03 0.24 131.94
C THR A 818 6.84 1.19 131.94
N GLN A 819 5.86 0.91 131.10
CA GLN A 819 4.62 1.68 130.95
C GLN A 819 3.44 0.70 130.76
N GLY A 820 2.21 1.17 131.02
CA GLY A 820 0.99 0.35 130.89
C GLY A 820 1.01 -0.90 131.79
N GLU A 821 0.42 -2.00 131.33
CA GLU A 821 0.27 -3.25 132.10
C GLU A 821 1.60 -3.82 132.63
N ILE A 822 2.72 -3.57 131.93
CA ILE A 822 4.05 -4.01 132.38
C ILE A 822 4.56 -3.14 133.56
N LEU A 823 4.12 -1.89 133.68
CA LEU A 823 4.36 -1.07 134.88
C LEU A 823 3.55 -1.57 136.07
N ASP A 824 2.29 -1.94 135.87
CA ASP A 824 1.45 -2.51 136.93
C ASP A 824 2.00 -3.86 137.40
N LEU A 825 2.48 -4.71 136.49
CA LEU A 825 3.18 -5.96 136.81
C LEU A 825 4.49 -5.71 137.56
N LYS A 826 5.31 -4.74 137.11
CA LYS A 826 6.54 -4.30 137.82
C LYS A 826 6.24 -3.88 139.26
N ASN A 827 5.22 -3.05 139.44
CA ASN A 827 4.81 -2.54 140.75
C ASN A 827 4.27 -3.67 141.64
N THR A 828 3.46 -4.57 141.08
CA THR A 828 2.92 -5.74 141.80
C THR A 828 4.04 -6.65 142.30
N VAL A 829 5.02 -6.99 141.44
CA VAL A 829 6.17 -7.83 141.83
C VAL A 829 7.05 -7.11 142.84
N ASN A 830 7.35 -5.81 142.66
CA ASN A 830 8.14 -5.04 143.63
C ASN A 830 7.46 -4.93 145.01
N ASN A 831 6.14 -4.67 145.04
CA ASN A 831 5.36 -4.61 146.28
C ASN A 831 5.33 -5.98 146.99
N MET A 832 5.23 -7.08 146.23
CA MET A 832 5.35 -8.44 146.76
C MET A 832 6.74 -8.67 147.37
N VAL A 833 7.84 -8.21 146.74
CA VAL A 833 9.18 -8.30 147.34
C VAL A 833 9.26 -7.49 148.64
N ASP A 834 8.69 -6.29 148.68
CA ASP A 834 8.65 -5.46 149.89
C ASP A 834 7.86 -6.12 151.03
N GLN A 835 6.66 -6.63 150.75
CA GLN A 835 5.84 -7.38 151.72
C GLN A 835 6.58 -8.61 152.25
N LEU A 836 7.20 -9.40 151.37
CA LEU A 836 8.01 -10.57 151.76
C LEU A 836 9.21 -10.18 152.63
N ASN A 837 9.87 -9.06 152.33
CA ASN A 837 11.04 -8.60 153.08
C ASN A 837 10.65 -8.14 154.49
N VAL A 838 9.55 -7.40 154.63
CA VAL A 838 9.01 -7.01 155.95
C VAL A 838 8.50 -8.23 156.72
N PHE A 839 7.80 -9.16 156.07
CA PHE A 839 7.37 -10.41 156.69
C PHE A 839 8.56 -11.24 157.21
N ALA A 840 9.59 -11.45 156.37
CA ALA A 840 10.78 -12.20 156.76
C ALA A 840 11.54 -11.52 157.91
N ALA A 841 11.63 -10.18 157.91
CA ALA A 841 12.23 -9.42 159.00
C ALA A 841 11.43 -9.55 160.30
N GLU A 842 10.10 -9.43 160.25
CA GLU A 842 9.22 -9.52 161.42
C GLU A 842 9.17 -10.93 162.02
N VAL A 843 9.08 -11.98 161.20
CA VAL A 843 9.18 -13.37 161.68
C VAL A 843 10.54 -13.64 162.32
N THR A 844 11.63 -13.15 161.72
CA THR A 844 12.98 -13.27 162.29
C THR A 844 13.09 -12.49 163.62
N ARG A 845 12.50 -11.29 163.70
CA ARG A 845 12.49 -10.45 164.90
C ARG A 845 11.73 -11.13 166.04
N VAL A 846 10.53 -11.65 165.80
CA VAL A 846 9.70 -12.30 166.82
C VAL A 846 10.30 -13.64 167.25
N ALA A 847 10.81 -14.44 166.30
CA ALA A 847 11.52 -15.68 166.62
C ALA A 847 12.74 -15.40 167.52
N LYS A 848 13.46 -14.30 167.28
CA LYS A 848 14.56 -13.87 168.14
C LYS A 848 14.07 -13.34 169.49
N GLU A 849 13.13 -12.39 169.52
CA GLU A 849 12.66 -11.74 170.75
C GLU A 849 12.06 -12.75 171.74
N VAL A 850 11.14 -13.60 171.27
CA VAL A 850 10.40 -14.54 172.13
C VAL A 850 11.17 -15.86 172.29
N GLY A 851 11.87 -16.33 171.25
CA GLY A 851 12.56 -17.61 171.27
C GLY A 851 14.02 -17.58 171.76
N THR A 852 14.73 -16.46 171.64
CA THR A 852 16.18 -16.37 171.97
C THR A 852 16.50 -15.32 173.04
N ASP A 853 15.97 -14.10 172.91
CA ASP A 853 16.27 -12.97 173.81
C ASP A 853 15.41 -13.00 175.10
N GLY A 854 14.41 -13.89 175.19
CA GLY A 854 13.54 -14.05 176.36
C GLY A 854 12.55 -12.91 176.60
N LYS A 855 12.33 -12.03 175.61
CA LYS A 855 11.40 -10.89 175.67
C LYS A 855 9.98 -11.34 175.35
N LEU A 856 9.29 -11.84 176.37
CA LEU A 856 7.95 -12.40 176.25
C LEU A 856 6.89 -11.31 175.95
N GLY A 857 6.12 -11.49 174.87
CA GLY A 857 5.04 -10.59 174.43
C GLY A 857 5.26 -9.91 173.07
N GLY A 858 6.37 -10.18 172.38
CA GLY A 858 6.59 -9.70 171.01
C GLY A 858 5.61 -10.34 170.01
N GLN A 859 4.98 -9.50 169.17
CA GLN A 859 4.14 -9.90 168.05
C GLN A 859 4.69 -9.33 166.74
N ALA A 860 4.50 -10.06 165.65
CA ALA A 860 4.84 -9.67 164.29
C ALA A 860 3.74 -8.76 163.76
N LEU A 861 4.13 -7.59 163.26
CA LEU A 861 3.22 -6.62 162.65
C LEU A 861 3.67 -6.37 161.22
N VAL A 862 3.12 -7.14 160.29
CA VAL A 862 3.39 -7.00 158.86
C VAL A 862 2.25 -6.18 158.23
N PRO A 863 2.48 -4.93 157.82
CA PRO A 863 1.42 -4.09 157.26
C PRO A 863 1.03 -4.53 155.85
N ASN A 864 -0.25 -4.37 155.50
CA ASN A 864 -0.81 -4.64 154.17
C ASN A 864 -0.57 -6.09 153.68
N VAL A 865 -0.71 -7.09 154.55
CA VAL A 865 -0.76 -8.51 154.16
C VAL A 865 -2.19 -9.02 154.20
N ASP A 866 -2.54 -9.90 153.26
CA ASP A 866 -3.85 -10.53 153.14
C ASP A 866 -3.70 -12.03 152.80
N GLY A 867 -4.77 -12.80 153.04
CA GLY A 867 -4.79 -14.24 152.80
C GLY A 867 -3.72 -14.99 153.59
N THR A 868 -3.03 -15.94 152.94
CA THR A 868 -2.06 -16.84 153.59
C THR A 868 -0.93 -16.11 154.32
N TRP A 869 -0.58 -14.87 153.93
CA TRP A 869 0.42 -14.06 154.64
C TRP A 869 -0.10 -13.51 155.97
N MET A 870 -1.39 -13.17 156.05
CA MET A 870 -2.04 -12.83 157.32
C MET A 870 -2.13 -14.08 158.20
N ASP A 871 -2.61 -15.20 157.66
CA ASP A 871 -2.72 -16.47 158.39
C ASP A 871 -1.37 -16.90 158.99
N LEU A 872 -0.27 -16.76 158.24
CA LEU A 872 1.08 -17.05 158.72
C LEU A 872 1.55 -16.07 159.80
N THR A 873 1.23 -14.79 159.67
CA THR A 873 1.55 -13.76 160.68
C THR A 873 0.82 -14.06 161.99
N ASP A 874 -0.47 -14.40 161.91
CA ASP A 874 -1.29 -14.79 163.06
C ASP A 874 -0.84 -16.11 163.70
N ASN A 875 -0.40 -17.09 162.91
CA ASN A 875 0.19 -18.33 163.44
C ASN A 875 1.50 -18.06 164.20
N VAL A 876 2.38 -17.17 163.68
CA VAL A 876 3.60 -16.75 164.39
C VAL A 876 3.24 -15.99 165.68
N ASN A 877 2.21 -15.14 165.65
CA ASN A 877 1.71 -14.43 166.82
C ASN A 877 1.08 -15.36 167.87
N HIS A 878 0.34 -16.39 167.46
CA HIS A 878 -0.18 -17.42 168.34
C HIS A 878 0.94 -18.25 168.98
N MET A 879 1.95 -18.67 168.19
CA MET A 879 3.12 -19.36 168.71
C MET A 879 3.88 -18.52 169.73
N ALA A 880 4.13 -17.24 169.41
CA ALA A 880 4.79 -16.28 170.29
C ALA A 880 4.00 -16.03 171.60
N THR A 881 2.67 -15.99 171.51
CA THR A 881 1.76 -15.83 172.65
C THR A 881 1.76 -17.08 173.54
N ASN A 882 1.74 -18.28 172.95
CA ASN A 882 1.79 -19.54 173.70
C ASN A 882 3.12 -19.70 174.46
N LEU A 883 4.26 -19.47 173.80
CA LEU A 883 5.58 -19.42 174.44
C LEU A 883 5.63 -18.37 175.57
N THR A 884 5.11 -17.17 175.31
CA THR A 884 5.00 -16.08 176.29
C THR A 884 4.24 -16.51 177.54
N ASN A 885 3.06 -17.13 177.38
CA ASN A 885 2.22 -17.55 178.50
C ASN A 885 2.85 -18.71 179.28
N GLN A 886 3.39 -19.70 178.58
CA GLN A 886 4.04 -20.87 179.20
C GLN A 886 5.27 -20.47 180.02
N VAL A 887 6.21 -19.72 179.43
CA VAL A 887 7.43 -19.28 180.13
C VAL A 887 7.10 -18.32 181.28
N ARG A 888 6.12 -17.42 181.12
CA ARG A 888 5.70 -16.51 182.18
C ARG A 888 5.09 -17.25 183.38
N SER A 889 4.20 -18.23 183.16
CA SER A 889 3.64 -19.01 184.26
C SER A 889 4.64 -19.97 184.91
N ILE A 890 5.63 -20.50 184.16
CA ILE A 890 6.78 -21.19 184.77
C ILE A 890 7.54 -20.22 185.68
N ALA A 891 7.90 -19.04 185.19
CA ALA A 891 8.65 -18.05 185.96
C ALA A 891 7.91 -17.59 187.24
N GLU A 892 6.59 -17.37 187.17
CA GLU A 892 5.78 -17.03 188.34
C GLU A 892 5.77 -18.14 189.41
N VAL A 893 5.66 -19.40 189.00
CA VAL A 893 5.62 -20.54 189.93
C VAL A 893 7.00 -20.82 190.51
N THR A 894 8.07 -20.79 189.71
CA THR A 894 9.45 -20.90 190.22
C THR A 894 9.78 -19.76 191.19
N LYS A 895 9.24 -18.55 190.96
CA LYS A 895 9.39 -17.41 191.88
C LYS A 895 8.58 -17.57 193.17
N ALA A 896 7.39 -18.17 193.12
CA ALA A 896 6.62 -18.50 194.31
C ALA A 896 7.32 -19.58 195.17
N VAL A 897 7.82 -20.65 194.53
CA VAL A 897 8.65 -21.69 195.16
C VAL A 897 9.88 -21.09 195.83
N ALA A 898 10.60 -20.19 195.15
CA ALA A 898 11.78 -19.52 195.71
C ALA A 898 11.47 -18.59 196.91
N LEU A 899 10.22 -18.15 197.05
CA LEU A 899 9.73 -17.35 198.19
C LEU A 899 9.12 -18.23 199.31
N GLY A 900 9.17 -19.55 199.18
CA GLY A 900 8.63 -20.51 200.15
C GLY A 900 7.13 -20.79 200.04
N ASP A 901 6.46 -20.25 199.01
CA ASP A 901 5.03 -20.50 198.77
C ASP A 901 4.84 -21.69 197.83
N LEU A 902 4.64 -22.87 198.43
CA LEU A 902 4.38 -24.12 197.73
C LEU A 902 2.91 -24.30 197.31
N SER A 903 2.05 -23.28 197.46
CA SER A 903 0.63 -23.38 197.08
C SER A 903 0.39 -23.18 195.57
N LYS A 904 1.30 -22.48 194.87
CA LYS A 904 1.14 -22.14 193.46
C LYS A 904 1.51 -23.28 192.51
N LYS A 905 0.69 -23.49 191.48
CA LYS A 905 0.92 -24.44 190.38
C LYS A 905 0.82 -23.76 189.03
N ILE A 906 1.53 -24.28 188.04
CA ILE A 906 1.41 -23.84 186.64
C ILE A 906 0.06 -24.33 186.11
N GLU A 907 -0.83 -23.42 185.70
CA GLU A 907 -2.16 -23.77 185.16
C GLU A 907 -2.24 -23.70 183.63
N VAL A 908 -1.34 -22.97 182.96
CA VAL A 908 -1.34 -22.79 181.50
C VAL A 908 -1.20 -24.13 180.75
N GLU A 909 -1.89 -24.25 179.61
CA GLU A 909 -1.77 -25.37 178.68
C GLU A 909 -0.34 -25.50 178.14
N SER A 910 0.19 -26.72 178.23
CA SER A 910 1.57 -27.05 177.87
C SER A 910 1.61 -28.44 177.27
N GLY A 911 2.32 -28.59 176.15
CA GLY A 911 2.63 -29.87 175.53
C GLY A 911 4.14 -30.00 175.28
N GLY A 912 4.60 -31.22 174.98
CA GLY A 912 6.02 -31.51 174.78
C GLY A 912 6.86 -31.22 176.04
N GLU A 913 8.12 -30.83 175.85
CA GLU A 913 9.11 -30.64 176.93
C GLU A 913 8.67 -29.62 178.00
N ILE A 914 7.85 -28.63 177.65
CA ILE A 914 7.26 -27.67 178.61
C ILE A 914 6.32 -28.37 179.59
N LEU A 915 5.58 -29.41 179.15
CA LEU A 915 4.72 -30.21 180.04
C LEU A 915 5.54 -31.06 181.00
N ASP A 916 6.64 -31.66 180.53
CA ASP A 916 7.55 -32.41 181.39
C ASP A 916 8.22 -31.49 182.43
N LEU A 917 8.65 -30.30 182.02
CA LEU A 917 9.24 -29.30 182.91
C LEU A 917 8.20 -28.78 183.94
N LYS A 918 6.93 -28.61 183.52
CA LYS A 918 5.79 -28.34 184.40
C LYS A 918 5.57 -29.47 185.41
N ASN A 919 5.62 -30.74 184.97
CA ASN A 919 5.47 -31.90 185.83
C ASN A 919 6.63 -32.03 186.84
N ILE A 920 7.86 -31.78 186.43
CA ILE A 920 9.04 -31.77 187.31
C ILE A 920 8.91 -30.67 188.38
N LEU A 921 8.49 -29.46 188.01
CA LEU A 921 8.21 -28.38 188.96
C LEU A 921 7.05 -28.72 189.91
N HIS A 922 6.02 -29.42 189.43
CA HIS A 922 4.96 -29.95 190.30
C HIS A 922 5.46 -31.04 191.26
N VAL A 923 6.46 -31.84 190.87
CA VAL A 923 7.12 -32.81 191.79
C VAL A 923 7.99 -32.10 192.82
N TRP A 924 8.67 -31.00 192.46
CA TRP A 924 9.37 -30.14 193.42
C TRP A 924 8.43 -29.47 194.42
N LEU A 925 7.20 -29.14 194.02
CA LEU A 925 6.15 -28.61 194.91
C LEU A 925 5.57 -29.64 195.90
N VAL A 926 5.93 -30.93 195.77
CA VAL A 926 5.40 -32.06 196.57
C VAL A 926 6.47 -32.71 197.47
N LYS A 927 7.73 -32.26 197.39
CA LYS A 927 8.86 -32.72 198.22
C LYS A 927 9.41 -31.62 199.11
#